data_AF-A0A174CH84-F1
#
_entry.id   AF-A0A174CH84-F1
#
_cell.length_a   1.000
_cell.length_b   1.000
_cell.length_c   1.000
_cell.angle_alpha   90.00
_cell.angle_beta   90.00
_cell.angle_gamma   90.00
#
_symmetry.space_group_name_H-M   'P 1'
#
loop_
_entity.id
_entity.type
_entity.pdbx_description
1 polymer ?
#
loop_
_entity_poly.entity_id
_entity_poly.type
_entity_poly.pdbx_seq_one_letter_code
_entity_poly.pdbx_strand_id
1 'polypeptide(L)'
;MKQAIVNFCKSMDTGLFLLDMPTGFGKTYSVLDFMVDNYDAPEFKDKKIFFVTTLKKNLPDKELREHFAKRGKADDYDKYCLRIEANADMVIEKLDELYRARKIPVAITMKQEFKDLHGSVKLLNEYRDKKRELKGTSKDIINVLCKNAEDAIRKQQEGAFRKVIESELKQFRTPKEKLKNIANNPEYHWIGELYPAVYTRAKRIFFMSMDKFFLGNTTIIESTYSFYNNDITKNAIIFIDEFDATRDRLLNQIITRGLENHIDYLGLFHRVYASLKTRDFPAELTTASKLQQTYLDEHKNAKNPMEIIEGFGGVFDETYNRFAMQYSFKTEEDGKGDRSRNFIFNDLQFHSVFEGENAFIDIDTDMKAKQNWLRFTKRRPTEKDGGVLSLLASVKGCLTYFQNGARNLSFNYKHHKDEDKRPGDDDYTFENAIESVLTEFHLSREQIRYLKPIVMGGQVKSKKDKKDSKGKMSLKYFDRSVYDRGFRYYDFIDDPNHSMRSEIQLFDFQDSPERILLHLSEKAQIIGISATATLDTVVGNYDLEYLQRMLQDKYYVMPEADRCRLQESFQTFVANYDKVNIHVEPVSYNADDRVELSEIFNGNEALIKKYAEKLSISFERVEYAKNNFIRVVKVMKAFILNDSVKSFLCLNNKLPQENKGLFDIKLLEEFADAIIKLYGIKGLKGKDLLYSINSEDYDAKRTEFIQRLSKGEKLFVISSYNTVGAGQNLQYKAPGNATIVAVNDYDRGDMEKDFDCIYLEKPTNLLVNVDSKKGIEAEDLIRFVYQMEFLMERGEVSRKDGIAVIKDAFICFSGGYTFSGKKGKPYKTDSVNNFAIRTLIQAVGRICRTGLKNPDIYIYVDNTILTDYDLSVVEQRMLNPEFAELVKVGKTYYNGQANENLDIAVMENRAGTLALKAMQIINELKRNWTDDSIDYWKALRELCLMRPTLSRKNVEQNSQYQLVYMCVPGEITAYSYEQEGDYNKNINIKFDGSLPQKMSEDEVHLKEIMQIPGVKALFEKHGYATSFVPNEFILTPPMFNNIYKGALGEVVGKYILEQHAGVTLQEMPPEFFELFDYTLGNGVYVDFKLWKETMLISAEEEKKNVLEKLDKCGGKRAVIINIMLDHNMQITSSDNGRIIEIPYLYRLDRKEIGTEIIAKINREGYLQ
;
A
#
# COMPACT_ATOMS: atom_id res chain seq x y z
N MET A 1 3.54 -17.45 -24.19
CA MET A 1 3.35 -17.20 -22.74
C MET A 1 3.89 -18.32 -21.86
N LYS A 2 3.38 -19.56 -21.97
CA LYS A 2 3.83 -20.71 -21.15
C LYS A 2 5.35 -20.82 -21.00
N GLN A 3 6.11 -20.71 -22.10
CA GLN A 3 7.56 -20.79 -22.06
C GLN A 3 8.22 -19.68 -21.21
N ALA A 4 7.68 -18.45 -21.22
CA ALA A 4 8.19 -17.37 -20.37
C ALA A 4 7.95 -17.65 -18.88
N ILE A 5 6.80 -18.25 -18.54
CA ILE A 5 6.50 -18.71 -17.17
C ILE A 5 7.51 -19.79 -16.75
N VAL A 6 7.75 -20.78 -17.62
CA VAL A 6 8.75 -21.83 -17.35
C VAL A 6 10.14 -21.24 -17.12
N ASN A 7 10.57 -20.30 -17.97
CA ASN A 7 11.88 -19.65 -17.86
C ASN A 7 12.03 -18.96 -16.50
N PHE A 8 11.06 -18.13 -16.10
CA PHE A 8 11.05 -17.50 -14.77
C PHE A 8 11.10 -18.53 -13.64
N CYS A 9 10.23 -19.54 -13.70
CA CYS A 9 10.12 -20.54 -12.64
C CYS A 9 11.38 -21.41 -12.49
N LYS A 10 12.21 -21.52 -13.54
CA LYS A 10 13.50 -22.22 -13.54
C LYS A 10 14.67 -21.32 -13.18
N SER A 11 14.61 -20.03 -13.51
CA SER A 11 15.73 -19.10 -13.29
C SER A 11 15.80 -18.55 -11.87
N MET A 12 14.69 -18.56 -11.13
CA MET A 12 14.59 -17.92 -9.80
C MET A 12 13.84 -18.80 -8.82
N ASP A 13 14.25 -18.87 -7.55
CA ASP A 13 13.53 -19.60 -6.51
C ASP A 13 12.33 -18.83 -5.95
N THR A 14 12.45 -17.50 -5.87
CA THR A 14 11.40 -16.56 -5.45
C THR A 14 11.51 -15.26 -6.26
N GLY A 15 10.41 -14.53 -6.39
CA GLY A 15 10.39 -13.24 -7.10
C GLY A 15 9.03 -12.87 -7.66
N LEU A 16 8.97 -11.76 -8.37
CA LEU A 16 7.78 -11.23 -9.04
C LEU A 16 8.00 -11.17 -10.55
N PHE A 17 7.08 -11.76 -11.31
CA PHE A 17 7.01 -11.65 -12.77
C PHE A 17 5.64 -11.12 -13.18
N LEU A 18 5.61 -10.05 -13.96
CA LEU A 18 4.39 -9.48 -14.53
C LEU A 18 4.28 -9.81 -16.01
N LEU A 19 3.11 -10.32 -16.41
CA LEU A 19 2.77 -10.69 -17.78
C LEU A 19 1.59 -9.87 -18.27
N ASP A 20 1.88 -8.87 -19.11
CA ASP A 20 0.93 -7.88 -19.61
C ASP A 20 0.49 -8.14 -21.07
N MET A 21 -0.27 -9.21 -21.29
CA MET A 21 -0.81 -9.51 -22.62
C MET A 21 -2.21 -8.94 -22.83
N PRO A 22 -2.59 -8.54 -24.06
CA PRO A 22 -3.92 -8.00 -24.35
C PRO A 22 -5.08 -8.93 -23.96
N THR A 23 -6.26 -8.34 -23.79
CA THR A 23 -7.49 -9.12 -23.53
C THR A 23 -7.85 -9.92 -24.78
N GLY A 24 -8.19 -11.20 -24.62
CA GLY A 24 -8.45 -12.12 -25.74
C GLY A 24 -7.30 -13.09 -26.01
N PHE A 25 -6.06 -12.72 -25.67
CA PHE A 25 -4.83 -13.47 -26.01
C PHE A 25 -4.59 -14.79 -25.24
N GLY A 26 -5.58 -15.32 -24.51
CA GLY A 26 -5.46 -16.63 -23.85
C GLY A 26 -4.55 -16.69 -22.61
N LYS A 27 -4.48 -15.60 -21.81
CA LYS A 27 -3.67 -15.53 -20.58
C LYS A 27 -3.98 -16.66 -19.58
N THR A 28 -5.23 -16.74 -19.12
CA THR A 28 -5.69 -17.74 -18.15
C THR A 28 -5.49 -19.15 -18.71
N TYR A 29 -5.87 -19.39 -19.97
CA TYR A 29 -5.65 -20.66 -20.66
C TYR A 29 -4.18 -21.11 -20.63
N SER A 30 -3.24 -20.20 -20.92
CA SER A 30 -1.79 -20.48 -20.88
C SER A 30 -1.30 -20.83 -19.48
N VAL A 31 -1.87 -20.22 -18.43
CA VAL A 31 -1.55 -20.55 -17.03
C VAL A 31 -2.06 -21.95 -16.68
N LEU A 32 -3.30 -22.29 -17.07
CA LEU A 32 -3.84 -23.64 -16.84
C LEU A 32 -3.00 -24.71 -17.55
N ASP A 33 -2.60 -24.47 -18.80
CA ASP A 33 -1.69 -25.36 -19.52
C ASP A 33 -0.36 -25.53 -18.79
N PHE A 34 0.25 -24.44 -18.31
CA PHE A 34 1.45 -24.53 -17.49
C PHE A 34 1.23 -25.42 -16.26
N MET A 35 0.13 -25.22 -15.52
CA MET A 35 -0.17 -25.98 -14.32
C MET A 35 -0.31 -27.48 -14.61
N VAL A 36 -1.12 -27.86 -15.60
CA VAL A 36 -1.37 -29.28 -15.91
C VAL A 36 -0.15 -29.96 -16.53
N ASP A 37 0.66 -29.23 -17.30
CA ASP A 37 1.86 -29.79 -17.94
C ASP A 37 3.06 -29.92 -17.00
N ASN A 38 3.04 -29.26 -15.84
CA ASN A 38 4.20 -29.19 -14.95
C ASN A 38 3.96 -29.63 -13.50
N TYR A 39 2.72 -29.91 -13.07
CA TYR A 39 2.44 -30.19 -11.65
C TYR A 39 3.20 -31.41 -11.09
N ASP A 40 3.46 -32.44 -11.92
CA ASP A 40 4.16 -33.68 -11.59
C ASP A 40 5.62 -33.71 -12.08
N ALA A 41 6.08 -32.67 -12.77
CA ALA A 41 7.45 -32.59 -13.26
C ALA A 41 8.45 -32.56 -12.09
N PRO A 42 9.64 -33.20 -12.19
CA PRO A 42 10.60 -33.31 -11.08
C PRO A 42 11.00 -31.98 -10.44
N GLU A 43 11.02 -30.90 -11.22
CA GLU A 43 11.38 -29.54 -10.80
C GLU A 43 10.28 -28.85 -9.97
N PHE A 44 9.02 -29.28 -10.13
CA PHE A 44 7.85 -28.62 -9.54
C PHE A 44 7.02 -29.55 -8.63
N LYS A 45 7.29 -30.86 -8.61
CA LYS A 45 6.52 -31.88 -7.86
C LYS A 45 6.46 -31.65 -6.34
N ASP A 46 7.40 -30.88 -5.78
CA ASP A 46 7.44 -30.57 -4.36
C ASP A 46 6.89 -29.17 -4.04
N LYS A 47 6.58 -28.37 -5.07
CA LYS A 47 5.99 -27.03 -4.92
C LYS A 47 4.46 -27.11 -4.81
N LYS A 48 3.90 -26.19 -4.01
CA LYS A 48 2.46 -25.87 -4.02
C LYS A 48 2.19 -24.86 -5.13
N ILE A 49 1.02 -24.93 -5.75
CA ILE A 49 0.59 -24.01 -6.81
C ILE A 49 -0.71 -23.36 -6.39
N PHE A 50 -0.78 -22.03 -6.48
CA PHE A 50 -1.97 -21.25 -6.16
C PHE A 50 -2.42 -20.48 -7.40
N PHE A 51 -3.73 -20.48 -7.65
CA PHE A 51 -4.38 -19.58 -8.59
C PHE A 51 -5.37 -18.70 -7.81
N VAL A 52 -5.12 -17.39 -7.85
CA VAL A 52 -5.85 -16.39 -7.08
C VAL A 52 -6.45 -15.36 -8.03
N THR A 53 -7.71 -15.00 -7.81
CA THR A 53 -8.43 -14.00 -8.62
C THR A 53 -9.33 -13.12 -7.74
N THR A 54 -9.78 -11.97 -8.25
CA THR A 54 -10.66 -11.06 -7.51
C THR A 54 -12.10 -11.56 -7.39
N LEU A 55 -12.61 -12.25 -8.41
CA LEU A 55 -14.01 -12.69 -8.49
C LEU A 55 -14.10 -14.22 -8.51
N LYS A 56 -14.87 -14.80 -7.58
CA LYS A 56 -15.04 -16.27 -7.49
C LYS A 56 -15.52 -16.92 -8.79
N LYS A 57 -16.36 -16.22 -9.57
CA LYS A 57 -16.84 -16.72 -10.87
C LYS A 57 -15.77 -16.77 -11.96
N ASN A 58 -14.65 -16.08 -11.77
CA ASN A 58 -13.48 -16.17 -12.65
C ASN A 58 -12.58 -17.36 -12.29
N LEU A 59 -12.89 -18.13 -11.24
CA LEU A 59 -12.10 -19.31 -10.90
C LEU A 59 -12.24 -20.37 -12.00
N PRO A 60 -11.14 -20.74 -12.69
CA PRO A 60 -11.17 -21.65 -13.83
C PRO A 60 -11.18 -23.13 -13.38
N ASP A 61 -11.97 -23.47 -12.37
CA ASP A 61 -12.02 -24.80 -11.77
C ASP A 61 -12.49 -25.87 -12.78
N LYS A 62 -13.58 -25.57 -13.51
CA LYS A 62 -14.10 -26.44 -14.58
C LYS A 62 -13.12 -26.55 -15.75
N GLU A 63 -12.58 -25.41 -16.19
CA GLU A 63 -11.62 -25.35 -17.29
C GLU A 63 -10.36 -26.16 -16.96
N LEU A 64 -9.81 -26.03 -15.75
CA LEU A 64 -8.66 -26.85 -15.34
C LEU A 64 -9.00 -28.34 -15.37
N ARG A 65 -10.17 -28.74 -14.86
CA ARG A 65 -10.60 -30.14 -14.90
C ARG A 65 -10.68 -30.67 -16.34
N GLU A 66 -11.14 -29.86 -17.28
CA GLU A 66 -11.11 -30.17 -18.71
C GLU A 66 -9.68 -30.28 -19.26
N HIS A 67 -8.75 -29.40 -18.84
CA HIS A 67 -7.34 -29.50 -19.24
C HIS A 67 -6.69 -30.81 -18.76
N PHE A 68 -6.98 -31.27 -17.54
CA PHE A 68 -6.56 -32.58 -17.04
C PHE A 68 -7.18 -33.73 -17.86
N ALA A 69 -8.49 -33.66 -18.14
CA ALA A 69 -9.19 -34.68 -18.92
C ALA A 69 -8.65 -34.80 -20.35
N LYS A 70 -8.41 -33.67 -21.04
CA LYS A 70 -7.82 -33.63 -22.40
C LYS A 70 -6.44 -34.27 -22.49
N ARG A 71 -5.71 -34.33 -21.37
CA ARG A 71 -4.38 -34.95 -21.26
C ARG A 71 -4.41 -36.37 -20.69
N GLY A 72 -5.60 -36.96 -20.50
CA GLY A 72 -5.78 -38.30 -19.93
C GLY A 72 -5.45 -38.41 -18.44
N LYS A 73 -5.47 -37.28 -17.71
CA LYS A 73 -5.11 -37.19 -16.28
C LYS A 73 -6.30 -36.80 -15.39
N ALA A 74 -7.52 -37.21 -15.72
CA ALA A 74 -8.73 -36.78 -15.00
C ALA A 74 -8.69 -37.12 -13.49
N ASP A 75 -8.19 -38.30 -13.12
CA ASP A 75 -8.10 -38.76 -11.73
C ASP A 75 -7.10 -37.94 -10.89
N ASP A 76 -6.10 -37.33 -11.53
CA ASP A 76 -5.13 -36.49 -10.85
C ASP A 76 -5.73 -35.17 -10.38
N TYR A 77 -6.80 -34.70 -11.03
CA TYR A 77 -7.50 -33.48 -10.61
C TYR A 77 -7.98 -33.61 -9.17
N ASP A 78 -8.80 -34.63 -8.90
CA ASP A 78 -9.36 -34.88 -7.58
C ASP A 78 -8.28 -35.23 -6.56
N LYS A 79 -7.13 -35.76 -7.01
CA LYS A 79 -5.98 -36.06 -6.15
C LYS A 79 -5.25 -34.81 -5.67
N TYR A 80 -4.91 -33.89 -6.57
CA TYR A 80 -4.00 -32.77 -6.29
C TYR A 80 -4.70 -31.40 -6.13
N CYS A 81 -5.87 -31.19 -6.71
CA CYS A 81 -6.53 -29.90 -6.76
C CYS A 81 -7.51 -29.71 -5.59
N LEU A 82 -7.65 -28.46 -5.15
CA LEU A 82 -8.61 -28.05 -4.14
C LEU A 82 -9.09 -26.62 -4.39
N ARG A 83 -10.40 -26.47 -4.58
CA ARG A 83 -11.05 -25.16 -4.51
C ARG A 83 -11.35 -24.83 -3.05
N ILE A 84 -10.92 -23.66 -2.61
CA ILE A 84 -11.11 -23.20 -1.22
C ILE A 84 -12.04 -21.99 -1.22
N GLU A 85 -13.19 -22.15 -0.58
CA GLU A 85 -14.20 -21.10 -0.42
C GLU A 85 -14.35 -20.70 1.06
N ALA A 86 -15.19 -19.70 1.32
CA ALA A 86 -15.53 -19.37 2.69
C ALA A 86 -16.41 -20.47 3.28
N ASN A 87 -16.18 -20.84 4.53
CA ASN A 87 -16.93 -21.90 5.20
C ASN A 87 -18.44 -21.69 5.14
N ALA A 88 -18.89 -20.45 5.36
CA ALA A 88 -20.30 -20.10 5.27
C ALA A 88 -20.90 -20.39 3.88
N ASP A 89 -20.13 -20.18 2.80
CA ASP A 89 -20.60 -20.46 1.44
C ASP A 89 -20.71 -21.97 1.21
N MET A 90 -19.71 -22.75 1.64
CA MET A 90 -19.74 -24.22 1.57
C MET A 90 -20.91 -24.81 2.35
N VAL A 91 -21.18 -24.26 3.53
CA VAL A 91 -22.31 -24.68 4.36
C VAL A 91 -23.65 -24.38 3.69
N ILE A 92 -23.82 -23.19 3.12
CA ILE A 92 -25.03 -22.83 2.37
C ILE A 92 -25.23 -23.79 1.18
N GLU A 93 -24.16 -24.14 0.48
CA GLU A 93 -24.22 -25.01 -0.69
C GLU A 93 -24.49 -26.49 -0.34
N LYS A 94 -23.79 -27.05 0.66
CA LYS A 94 -23.70 -28.50 0.86
C LYS A 94 -24.49 -29.04 2.06
N LEU A 95 -24.78 -28.24 3.08
CA LEU A 95 -25.34 -28.76 4.34
C LEU A 95 -26.68 -29.49 4.13
N ASP A 96 -27.59 -28.90 3.36
CA ASP A 96 -28.91 -29.48 3.12
C ASP A 96 -28.84 -30.74 2.22
N GLU A 97 -27.94 -30.75 1.23
CA GLU A 97 -27.66 -31.93 0.39
C GLU A 97 -27.17 -33.11 1.25
N LEU A 98 -26.16 -32.88 2.09
CA LEU A 98 -25.57 -33.90 2.97
C LEU A 98 -26.58 -34.41 4.01
N TYR A 99 -27.40 -33.52 4.56
CA TYR A 99 -28.46 -33.89 5.49
C TYR A 99 -29.52 -34.78 4.83
N ARG A 100 -30.04 -34.39 3.66
CA ARG A 100 -31.05 -35.19 2.93
C ARG A 100 -30.51 -36.54 2.47
N ALA A 101 -29.22 -36.60 2.11
CA ALA A 101 -28.51 -37.84 1.76
C ALA A 101 -28.21 -38.73 2.98
N ARG A 102 -28.56 -38.32 4.21
CA ARG A 102 -28.31 -39.04 5.48
C ARG A 102 -26.82 -39.34 5.72
N LYS A 103 -25.92 -38.48 5.21
CA LYS A 103 -24.47 -38.61 5.41
C LYS A 103 -24.00 -38.07 6.76
N ILE A 104 -24.79 -37.20 7.40
CA ILE A 104 -24.46 -36.59 8.70
C ILE A 104 -25.03 -37.47 9.84
N PRO A 105 -24.21 -37.88 10.83
CA PRO A 105 -24.66 -38.72 11.94
C PRO A 105 -25.78 -38.09 12.77
N VAL A 106 -26.71 -38.92 13.26
CA VAL A 106 -27.87 -38.48 14.06
C VAL A 106 -27.45 -37.72 15.33
N ALA A 107 -26.35 -38.13 15.96
CA ALA A 107 -25.80 -37.46 17.14
C ALA A 107 -25.45 -35.97 16.87
N ILE A 108 -25.06 -35.64 15.64
CA ILE A 108 -24.75 -34.28 15.21
C ILE A 108 -26.03 -33.54 14.83
N THR A 109 -26.93 -34.15 14.07
CA THR A 109 -28.17 -33.50 13.61
C THR A 109 -29.13 -33.15 14.75
N MET A 110 -28.99 -33.80 15.90
CA MET A 110 -29.78 -33.51 17.10
C MET A 110 -29.30 -32.27 17.88
N LYS A 111 -28.07 -31.80 17.66
CA LYS A 111 -27.50 -30.60 18.31
C LYS A 111 -28.25 -29.34 17.90
N GLN A 112 -28.37 -28.37 18.81
CA GLN A 112 -29.11 -27.14 18.54
C GLN A 112 -28.41 -26.29 17.47
N GLU A 113 -27.08 -26.22 17.53
CA GLU A 113 -26.25 -25.48 16.58
C GLU A 113 -26.43 -25.97 15.14
N PHE A 114 -26.61 -27.28 14.95
CA PHE A 114 -26.94 -27.85 13.63
C PHE A 114 -28.34 -27.44 13.19
N LYS A 115 -29.35 -27.55 14.06
CA LYS A 115 -30.76 -27.24 13.73
C LYS A 115 -30.94 -25.78 13.36
N ASP A 116 -30.30 -24.87 14.10
CA ASP A 116 -30.33 -23.43 13.81
C ASP A 116 -29.71 -23.13 12.45
N LEU A 117 -28.51 -23.69 12.19
CA LEU A 117 -27.79 -23.50 10.94
C LEU A 117 -28.54 -24.10 9.75
N HIS A 118 -28.99 -25.35 9.86
CA HIS A 118 -29.75 -26.04 8.81
C HIS A 118 -31.08 -25.33 8.53
N GLY A 119 -31.76 -24.81 9.56
CA GLY A 119 -32.97 -23.99 9.40
C GLY A 119 -32.73 -22.75 8.55
N SER A 120 -31.66 -22.00 8.82
CA SER A 120 -31.27 -20.83 8.03
C SER A 120 -30.83 -21.18 6.61
N VAL A 121 -30.05 -22.26 6.42
CA VAL A 121 -29.65 -22.74 5.08
C VAL A 121 -30.86 -23.19 4.27
N LYS A 122 -31.78 -23.94 4.88
CA LYS A 122 -33.02 -24.39 4.23
C LYS A 122 -33.87 -23.21 3.80
N LEU A 123 -34.03 -22.20 4.66
CA LEU A 123 -34.73 -20.96 4.32
C LEU A 123 -34.08 -20.30 3.09
N LEU A 124 -32.76 -20.16 3.07
CA LEU A 124 -32.07 -19.60 1.91
C LEU A 124 -32.32 -20.40 0.64
N ASN A 125 -32.16 -21.73 0.68
CA ASN A 125 -32.35 -22.57 -0.50
C ASN A 125 -33.79 -22.55 -1.02
N GLU A 126 -34.79 -22.53 -0.12
CA GLU A 126 -36.21 -22.48 -0.52
C GLU A 126 -36.62 -21.15 -1.17
N TYR A 127 -36.07 -20.03 -0.70
CA TYR A 127 -36.44 -18.70 -1.18
C TYR A 127 -35.54 -18.16 -2.29
N ARG A 128 -34.32 -18.68 -2.44
CA ARG A 128 -33.41 -18.30 -3.54
C ARG A 128 -33.99 -18.62 -4.92
N ASP A 129 -34.70 -19.75 -5.02
CA ASP A 129 -35.37 -20.15 -6.27
C ASP A 129 -36.69 -19.38 -6.50
N LYS A 130 -37.47 -19.14 -5.43
CA LYS A 130 -38.73 -18.37 -5.48
C LYS A 130 -38.55 -16.87 -5.70
N LYS A 131 -37.37 -16.31 -5.39
CA LYS A 131 -37.03 -14.89 -5.59
C LYS A 131 -37.22 -14.43 -7.03
N ARG A 132 -37.17 -15.36 -8.00
CA ARG A 132 -37.37 -15.12 -9.43
C ARG A 132 -38.82 -14.84 -9.83
N GLU A 133 -39.79 -15.29 -9.03
CA GLU A 133 -41.21 -15.24 -9.38
C GLU A 133 -41.97 -14.10 -8.67
N LEU A 134 -41.34 -13.44 -7.70
CA LEU A 134 -41.97 -12.47 -6.81
C LEU A 134 -41.71 -11.02 -7.24
N LYS A 135 -42.74 -10.16 -7.12
CA LYS A 135 -42.68 -8.73 -7.49
C LYS A 135 -43.13 -7.84 -6.32
N GLY A 136 -42.66 -6.59 -6.30
CA GLY A 136 -43.06 -5.58 -5.31
C GLY A 136 -42.62 -5.91 -3.88
N THR A 137 -43.38 -5.45 -2.89
CA THR A 137 -43.06 -5.50 -1.45
C THR A 137 -42.71 -6.91 -0.93
N SER A 138 -43.26 -7.96 -1.52
CA SER A 138 -42.93 -9.35 -1.17
C SER A 138 -41.49 -9.73 -1.49
N LYS A 139 -40.91 -9.20 -2.58
CA LYS A 139 -39.49 -9.40 -2.94
C LYS A 139 -38.58 -8.71 -1.91
N ASP A 140 -38.95 -7.52 -1.46
CA ASP A 140 -38.17 -6.74 -0.49
C ASP A 140 -38.13 -7.41 0.89
N ILE A 141 -39.28 -7.90 1.38
CA ILE A 141 -39.35 -8.63 2.65
C ILE A 141 -38.48 -9.90 2.58
N ILE A 142 -38.56 -10.66 1.49
CA ILE A 142 -37.75 -11.88 1.31
C ILE A 142 -36.27 -11.55 1.18
N ASN A 143 -35.91 -10.45 0.51
CA ASN A 143 -34.52 -9.99 0.45
C ASN A 143 -33.96 -9.70 1.84
N VAL A 144 -34.73 -9.03 2.70
CA VAL A 144 -34.34 -8.76 4.09
C VAL A 144 -34.21 -10.08 4.87
N LEU A 145 -35.16 -10.99 4.73
CA LEU A 145 -35.11 -12.31 5.39
C LEU A 145 -33.89 -13.13 4.95
N CYS A 146 -33.63 -13.22 3.65
CA CYS A 146 -32.45 -13.92 3.12
C CYS A 146 -31.16 -13.26 3.60
N LYS A 147 -31.07 -11.93 3.55
CA LYS A 147 -29.91 -11.20 4.05
C LYS A 147 -29.67 -11.45 5.54
N ASN A 148 -30.72 -11.42 6.36
CA ASN A 148 -30.63 -11.73 7.78
C ASN A 148 -30.17 -13.17 8.04
N ALA A 149 -30.65 -14.14 7.24
CA ALA A 149 -30.21 -15.52 7.33
C ALA A 149 -28.75 -15.69 6.91
N GLU A 150 -28.31 -15.06 5.80
CA GLU A 150 -26.90 -15.04 5.39
C GLU A 150 -26.01 -14.42 6.46
N ASP A 151 -26.43 -13.30 7.05
CA ASP A 151 -25.72 -12.62 8.14
C ASP A 151 -25.63 -13.50 9.39
N ALA A 152 -26.72 -14.16 9.78
CA ALA A 152 -26.74 -15.07 10.92
C ALA A 152 -25.78 -16.26 10.71
N ILE A 153 -25.78 -16.85 9.51
CA ILE A 153 -24.85 -17.92 9.13
C ILE A 153 -23.40 -17.45 9.22
N ARG A 154 -23.08 -16.32 8.56
CA ARG A 154 -21.71 -15.81 8.44
C ARG A 154 -21.13 -15.31 9.78
N LYS A 155 -21.94 -14.65 10.61
CA LYS A 155 -21.47 -14.01 11.85
C LYS A 155 -21.50 -14.92 13.07
N GLN A 156 -22.38 -15.92 13.11
CA GLN A 156 -22.63 -16.68 14.32
C GLN A 156 -22.80 -18.19 14.10
N GLN A 157 -23.77 -18.61 13.29
CA GLN A 157 -24.23 -20.01 13.28
C GLN A 157 -23.20 -20.98 12.71
N GLU A 158 -22.50 -20.63 11.61
CA GLU A 158 -21.40 -21.46 11.08
C GLU A 158 -20.32 -21.65 12.13
N GLY A 159 -19.88 -20.56 12.77
CA GLY A 159 -18.82 -20.60 13.77
C GLY A 159 -19.21 -21.41 15.01
N ALA A 160 -20.48 -21.35 15.43
CA ALA A 160 -21.00 -22.16 16.53
C ALA A 160 -21.04 -23.66 16.16
N PHE A 161 -21.57 -24.01 15.00
CA PHE A 161 -21.62 -25.40 14.54
C PHE A 161 -20.22 -25.98 14.30
N ARG A 162 -19.31 -25.18 13.75
CA ARG A 162 -17.91 -25.57 13.56
C ARG A 162 -17.25 -25.95 14.88
N LYS A 163 -17.50 -25.23 15.99
CA LYS A 163 -16.99 -25.60 17.32
C LYS A 163 -17.49 -26.96 17.80
N VAL A 164 -18.72 -27.34 17.45
CA VAL A 164 -19.25 -28.69 17.73
C VAL A 164 -18.40 -29.73 17.03
N ILE A 165 -18.12 -29.55 15.74
CA ILE A 165 -17.27 -30.45 14.95
C ILE A 165 -15.83 -30.50 15.51
N GLU A 166 -15.25 -29.33 15.83
CA GLU A 166 -13.93 -29.25 16.44
C GLU A 166 -13.88 -30.05 17.75
N SER A 167 -14.95 -30.03 18.56
CA SER A 167 -15.06 -30.82 19.79
C SER A 167 -15.14 -32.32 19.54
N GLU A 168 -15.91 -32.76 18.54
CA GLU A 168 -16.01 -34.18 18.17
C GLU A 168 -14.66 -34.73 17.66
N LEU A 169 -13.89 -33.90 16.95
CA LEU A 169 -12.57 -34.28 16.44
C LEU A 169 -11.46 -34.31 17.51
N LYS A 170 -11.70 -33.82 18.74
CA LYS A 170 -10.71 -33.83 19.84
C LYS A 170 -10.28 -35.23 20.27
N GLN A 171 -11.08 -36.26 19.96
CA GLN A 171 -10.70 -37.65 20.21
C GLN A 171 -9.48 -38.09 19.37
N PHE A 172 -9.23 -37.41 18.24
CA PHE A 172 -8.04 -37.60 17.41
C PHE A 172 -7.01 -36.53 17.78
N ARG A 173 -5.81 -36.96 18.17
CA ARG A 173 -4.86 -36.06 18.84
C ARG A 173 -4.13 -35.16 17.88
N THR A 174 -3.87 -35.59 16.65
CA THR A 174 -3.08 -34.82 15.69
C THR A 174 -3.89 -34.40 14.46
N PRO A 175 -3.52 -33.30 13.76
CA PRO A 175 -4.16 -32.92 12.49
C PRO A 175 -4.10 -34.03 11.44
N LYS A 176 -3.02 -34.83 11.43
CA LYS A 176 -2.87 -35.99 10.53
C LYS A 176 -3.87 -37.11 10.85
N GLU A 177 -4.11 -37.39 12.13
CA GLU A 177 -5.11 -38.37 12.56
C GLU A 177 -6.53 -37.90 12.26
N LYS A 178 -6.85 -36.63 12.56
CA LYS A 178 -8.13 -36.01 12.21
C LYS A 178 -8.38 -36.15 10.71
N LEU A 179 -7.40 -35.77 9.87
CA LEU A 179 -7.49 -35.89 8.41
C LEU A 179 -7.64 -37.35 7.95
N LYS A 180 -6.89 -38.29 8.53
CA LYS A 180 -6.99 -39.72 8.19
C LYS A 180 -8.39 -40.27 8.46
N ASN A 181 -9.02 -39.88 9.57
CA ASN A 181 -10.38 -40.29 9.88
C ASN A 181 -11.41 -39.60 8.98
N ILE A 182 -11.26 -38.30 8.71
CA ILE A 182 -12.12 -37.59 7.75
C ILE A 182 -12.01 -38.18 6.33
N ALA A 183 -10.85 -38.72 5.95
CA ALA A 183 -10.65 -39.30 4.62
C ALA A 183 -11.10 -40.78 4.51
N ASN A 184 -11.00 -41.56 5.58
CA ASN A 184 -11.16 -43.03 5.51
C ASN A 184 -12.30 -43.60 6.37
N ASN A 185 -12.84 -42.84 7.32
CA ASN A 185 -13.94 -43.29 8.19
C ASN A 185 -15.29 -42.72 7.68
N PRO A 186 -16.24 -43.56 7.26
CA PRO A 186 -17.55 -43.13 6.78
C PRO A 186 -18.32 -42.21 7.74
N GLU A 187 -18.12 -42.34 9.06
CA GLU A 187 -18.78 -41.49 10.06
C GLU A 187 -18.36 -40.01 9.99
N TYR A 188 -17.17 -39.73 9.44
CA TYR A 188 -16.57 -38.39 9.39
C TYR A 188 -16.41 -37.85 7.96
N HIS A 189 -16.66 -38.65 6.92
CA HIS A 189 -16.52 -38.26 5.51
C HIS A 189 -17.27 -36.97 5.14
N TRP A 190 -18.49 -36.79 5.68
CA TRP A 190 -19.31 -35.60 5.44
C TRP A 190 -18.63 -34.29 5.89
N ILE A 191 -17.70 -34.34 6.86
CA ILE A 191 -16.93 -33.16 7.30
C ILE A 191 -16.04 -32.67 6.16
N GLY A 192 -15.44 -33.57 5.39
CA GLY A 192 -14.60 -33.21 4.24
C GLY A 192 -15.39 -32.67 3.06
N GLU A 193 -16.64 -33.10 2.88
CA GLU A 193 -17.55 -32.54 1.88
C GLU A 193 -18.08 -31.15 2.29
N LEU A 194 -18.35 -30.95 3.58
CA LEU A 194 -18.86 -29.68 4.12
C LEU A 194 -17.76 -28.63 4.33
N TYR A 195 -16.56 -29.06 4.74
CA TYR A 195 -15.39 -28.21 4.99
C TYR A 195 -14.15 -28.74 4.24
N PRO A 196 -14.08 -28.55 2.91
CA PRO A 196 -12.97 -29.07 2.09
C PRO A 196 -11.58 -28.57 2.50
N ALA A 197 -11.51 -27.45 3.22
CA ALA A 197 -10.27 -26.88 3.74
C ALA A 197 -9.47 -27.86 4.63
N VAL A 198 -10.10 -28.88 5.23
CA VAL A 198 -9.41 -29.99 5.94
C VAL A 198 -8.33 -30.65 5.07
N TYR A 199 -8.53 -30.69 3.75
CA TYR A 199 -7.60 -31.34 2.81
C TYR A 199 -6.41 -30.46 2.41
N THR A 200 -6.32 -29.21 2.89
CA THR A 200 -5.26 -28.26 2.49
C THR A 200 -3.86 -28.86 2.66
N ARG A 201 -3.63 -29.66 3.71
CA ARG A 201 -2.35 -30.31 3.98
C ARG A 201 -1.97 -31.38 2.94
N ALA A 202 -2.96 -32.09 2.40
CA ALA A 202 -2.76 -33.18 1.43
C ALA A 202 -2.70 -32.69 -0.03
N LYS A 203 -3.40 -31.60 -0.35
CA LYS A 203 -3.56 -31.07 -1.72
C LYS A 203 -2.38 -30.18 -2.12
N ARG A 204 -2.18 -29.98 -3.43
CA ARG A 204 -1.02 -29.26 -3.98
C ARG A 204 -1.39 -28.05 -4.81
N ILE A 205 -2.52 -28.09 -5.50
CA ILE A 205 -3.00 -27.03 -6.39
C ILE A 205 -4.24 -26.40 -5.78
N PHE A 206 -4.23 -25.09 -5.58
CA PHE A 206 -5.30 -24.37 -4.88
C PHE A 206 -5.93 -23.28 -5.73
N PHE A 207 -7.26 -23.21 -5.71
CA PHE A 207 -8.05 -22.17 -6.37
C PHE A 207 -8.86 -21.40 -5.32
N MET A 208 -8.69 -20.09 -5.26
CA MET A 208 -9.41 -19.26 -4.28
C MET A 208 -9.48 -17.79 -4.70
N SER A 209 -10.36 -17.02 -4.06
CA SER A 209 -10.35 -15.57 -4.21
C SER A 209 -9.21 -14.91 -3.44
N MET A 210 -8.82 -13.70 -3.85
CA MET A 210 -7.82 -12.89 -3.14
C MET A 210 -8.23 -12.64 -1.67
N ASP A 211 -9.52 -12.39 -1.42
CA ASP A 211 -10.03 -12.23 -0.06
C ASP A 211 -9.80 -13.48 0.79
N LYS A 212 -10.01 -14.69 0.23
CA LYS A 212 -9.78 -15.94 0.96
C LYS A 212 -8.29 -16.19 1.20
N PHE A 213 -7.44 -15.84 0.25
CA PHE A 213 -5.99 -15.90 0.40
C PHE A 213 -5.48 -15.02 1.56
N PHE A 214 -6.12 -13.88 1.81
CA PHE A 214 -5.75 -12.92 2.85
C PHE A 214 -6.43 -13.11 4.22
N LEU A 215 -7.73 -13.42 4.25
CA LEU A 215 -8.54 -13.43 5.48
C LEU A 215 -8.29 -14.62 6.41
N GLY A 216 -7.81 -15.76 5.89
CA GLY A 216 -7.49 -16.94 6.69
C GLY A 216 -8.12 -18.23 6.20
N ASN A 217 -7.38 -19.32 6.36
CA ASN A 217 -7.80 -20.69 6.15
C ASN A 217 -8.15 -21.34 7.49
N THR A 218 -9.40 -21.78 7.61
CA THR A 218 -9.92 -22.44 8.80
C THR A 218 -10.20 -23.89 8.43
N THR A 219 -9.30 -24.79 8.82
CA THR A 219 -9.36 -26.20 8.40
C THR A 219 -10.11 -27.10 9.36
N ILE A 220 -10.48 -26.64 10.56
CA ILE A 220 -11.10 -27.43 11.66
C ILE A 220 -10.13 -28.44 12.31
N ILE A 221 -9.17 -28.97 11.57
CA ILE A 221 -8.21 -29.98 12.06
C ILE A 221 -6.96 -29.38 12.70
N GLU A 222 -6.65 -28.12 12.40
CA GLU A 222 -5.51 -27.36 12.94
C GLU A 222 -5.90 -25.88 13.11
N SER A 223 -5.03 -25.11 13.77
CA SER A 223 -5.21 -23.68 14.02
C SER A 223 -5.44 -22.91 12.72
N THR A 224 -6.31 -21.89 12.76
CA THR A 224 -6.52 -20.98 11.62
C THR A 224 -5.20 -20.28 11.25
N TYR A 225 -4.91 -20.16 9.97
CA TYR A 225 -3.74 -19.42 9.48
C TYR A 225 -4.07 -18.65 8.21
N SER A 226 -3.38 -17.56 7.91
CA SER A 226 -3.51 -16.90 6.61
C SER A 226 -2.47 -17.44 5.61
N PHE A 227 -2.87 -17.66 4.34
CA PHE A 227 -1.99 -18.25 3.34
C PHE A 227 -0.75 -17.39 3.10
N TYR A 228 -0.92 -16.07 2.95
CA TYR A 228 0.18 -15.16 2.62
C TYR A 228 1.29 -15.06 3.70
N ASN A 229 0.96 -15.44 4.95
CA ASN A 229 1.88 -15.41 6.09
C ASN A 229 2.27 -16.80 6.62
N ASN A 230 1.75 -17.88 6.03
CA ASN A 230 2.02 -19.25 6.47
C ASN A 230 3.05 -19.94 5.56
N ASP A 231 3.84 -20.84 6.14
CA ASP A 231 4.88 -21.62 5.44
C ASP A 231 4.35 -22.45 4.26
N ILE A 232 3.04 -22.68 4.15
CA ILE A 232 2.42 -23.33 2.99
C ILE A 232 2.69 -22.60 1.66
N THR A 233 2.95 -21.29 1.70
CA THR A 233 3.31 -20.51 0.52
C THR A 233 4.82 -20.43 0.27
N LYS A 234 5.65 -20.92 1.20
CA LYS A 234 7.11 -20.92 1.03
C LYS A 234 7.50 -21.79 -0.17
N ASN A 235 8.29 -21.21 -1.08
CA ASN A 235 8.71 -21.82 -2.35
C ASN A 235 7.53 -22.24 -3.25
N ALA A 236 6.34 -21.67 -3.07
CA ALA A 236 5.18 -21.93 -3.90
C ALA A 236 5.23 -21.15 -5.22
N ILE A 237 4.41 -21.57 -6.18
CA ILE A 237 4.09 -20.82 -7.41
C ILE A 237 2.70 -20.21 -7.23
N ILE A 238 2.59 -18.89 -7.34
CA ILE A 238 1.32 -18.17 -7.12
C ILE A 238 0.99 -17.35 -8.35
N PHE A 239 -0.06 -17.74 -9.05
CA PHE A 239 -0.67 -16.98 -10.13
C PHE A 239 -1.70 -16.02 -9.55
N ILE A 240 -1.56 -14.73 -9.89
CA ILE A 240 -2.50 -13.68 -9.53
C ILE A 240 -3.16 -13.18 -10.81
N ASP A 241 -4.41 -13.56 -11.02
CA ASP A 241 -5.23 -13.10 -12.13
C ASP A 241 -5.89 -11.76 -11.83
N GLU A 242 -6.03 -10.94 -12.88
CA GLU A 242 -6.40 -9.51 -12.77
C GLU A 242 -5.51 -8.80 -11.72
N PHE A 243 -4.19 -8.99 -11.83
CA PHE A 243 -3.18 -8.51 -10.89
C PHE A 243 -3.40 -7.07 -10.41
N ASP A 244 -3.65 -6.13 -11.32
CA ASP A 244 -3.85 -4.72 -10.98
C ASP A 244 -5.15 -4.46 -10.18
N ALA A 245 -6.17 -5.31 -10.32
CA ALA A 245 -7.41 -5.21 -9.55
C ALA A 245 -7.30 -5.84 -8.15
N THR A 246 -6.35 -6.75 -7.91
CA THR A 246 -6.15 -7.33 -6.57
C THR A 246 -5.62 -6.32 -5.57
N ARG A 247 -4.98 -5.26 -6.05
CA ARG A 247 -4.45 -4.17 -5.23
C ARG A 247 -5.55 -3.48 -4.42
N ASP A 248 -6.65 -3.10 -5.06
CA ASP A 248 -7.80 -2.47 -4.40
C ASP A 248 -8.48 -3.45 -3.42
N ARG A 249 -8.55 -4.75 -3.76
CA ARG A 249 -9.08 -5.77 -2.85
C ARG A 249 -8.26 -5.88 -1.57
N LEU A 250 -6.94 -5.91 -1.67
CA LEU A 250 -6.06 -5.90 -0.51
C LEU A 250 -6.21 -4.62 0.30
N LEU A 251 -6.23 -3.47 -0.36
CA LEU A 251 -6.37 -2.18 0.31
C LEU A 251 -7.67 -2.10 1.12
N ASN A 252 -8.78 -2.61 0.59
CA ASN A 252 -10.06 -2.69 1.31
C ASN A 252 -9.91 -3.50 2.61
N GLN A 253 -9.29 -4.68 2.54
CA GLN A 253 -9.09 -5.52 3.71
C GLN A 253 -8.19 -4.86 4.76
N ILE A 254 -7.16 -4.12 4.33
CA ILE A 254 -6.29 -3.34 5.22
C ILE A 254 -7.09 -2.23 5.91
N ILE A 255 -7.88 -1.47 5.15
CA ILE A 255 -8.71 -0.36 5.68
C ILE A 255 -9.73 -0.90 6.69
N THR A 256 -10.51 -1.92 6.33
CA THR A 256 -11.53 -2.51 7.22
C THR A 256 -10.89 -3.01 8.51
N ARG A 257 -9.77 -3.75 8.43
CA ARG A 257 -9.06 -4.23 9.63
C ARG A 257 -8.50 -3.10 10.48
N GLY A 258 -7.96 -2.04 9.87
CA GLY A 258 -7.43 -0.89 10.61
C GLY A 258 -8.51 -0.10 11.34
N LEU A 259 -9.70 0.03 10.74
CA LEU A 259 -10.86 0.66 11.38
C LEU A 259 -11.46 -0.21 12.50
N GLU A 260 -11.52 -1.53 12.31
CA GLU A 260 -12.03 -2.47 13.33
C GLU A 260 -11.08 -2.64 14.53
N ASN A 261 -9.77 -2.43 14.35
CA ASN A 261 -8.74 -2.61 15.37
C ASN A 261 -8.23 -1.29 15.96
N HIS A 262 -9.08 -0.26 16.02
CA HIS A 262 -8.77 0.92 16.83
C HIS A 262 -8.67 0.57 18.32
N ILE A 263 -7.98 1.41 19.09
CA ILE A 263 -7.77 1.15 20.51
C ILE A 263 -7.67 2.43 21.34
N ASP A 264 -8.23 2.40 22.57
CA ASP A 264 -7.93 3.40 23.60
C ASP A 264 -6.43 3.36 23.92
N TYR A 265 -5.71 4.33 23.37
CA TYR A 265 -4.25 4.31 23.30
C TYR A 265 -3.60 4.43 24.68
N LEU A 266 -4.11 5.36 25.50
CA LEU A 266 -3.66 5.51 26.89
C LEU A 266 -4.21 4.37 27.76
N GLY A 267 -5.42 3.90 27.49
CA GLY A 267 -5.98 2.71 28.15
C GLY A 267 -5.09 1.47 27.98
N LEU A 268 -4.56 1.22 26.78
CA LEU A 268 -3.60 0.13 26.54
C LEU A 268 -2.31 0.30 27.36
N PHE A 269 -1.73 1.50 27.35
CA PHE A 269 -0.54 1.81 28.16
C PHE A 269 -0.79 1.52 29.65
N HIS A 270 -1.89 2.02 30.21
CA HIS A 270 -2.24 1.83 31.62
C HIS A 270 -2.41 0.36 31.99
N ARG A 271 -3.01 -0.47 31.12
CA ARG A 271 -3.19 -1.90 31.42
C ARG A 271 -1.87 -2.65 31.44
N VAL A 272 -0.99 -2.40 30.48
CA VAL A 272 0.36 -3.00 30.48
C VAL A 272 1.11 -2.56 31.74
N TYR A 273 1.10 -1.27 32.04
CA TYR A 273 1.77 -0.72 33.23
C TYR A 273 1.23 -1.29 34.54
N ALA A 274 -0.10 -1.36 34.71
CA ALA A 274 -0.72 -1.91 35.91
C ALA A 274 -0.33 -3.37 36.14
N SER A 275 -0.29 -4.18 35.09
CA SER A 275 0.14 -5.58 35.17
C SER A 275 1.60 -5.71 35.60
N LEU A 276 2.49 -4.82 35.14
CA LEU A 276 3.90 -4.80 35.57
C LEU A 276 4.08 -4.44 37.05
N LYS A 277 3.17 -3.65 37.64
CA LYS A 277 3.28 -3.18 39.03
C LYS A 277 2.58 -4.06 40.06
N THR A 278 1.64 -4.89 39.62
CA THR A 278 0.72 -5.61 40.54
C THR A 278 0.91 -7.13 40.52
N ARG A 279 1.85 -7.66 39.73
CA ARG A 279 1.95 -9.09 39.46
C ARG A 279 3.36 -9.62 39.48
N ASP A 280 3.45 -10.88 39.89
CA ASP A 280 4.57 -11.76 39.60
C ASP A 280 4.20 -12.66 38.42
N PHE A 281 5.08 -12.73 37.42
CA PHE A 281 4.84 -13.52 36.22
C PHE A 281 5.21 -15.01 36.44
N PRO A 282 4.51 -15.97 35.81
CA PRO A 282 4.79 -17.39 35.96
C PRO A 282 6.23 -17.77 35.57
N ALA A 283 6.80 -18.75 36.27
CA ALA A 283 8.15 -19.26 36.01
C ALA A 283 8.37 -19.73 34.55
N GLU A 284 7.35 -20.33 33.92
CA GLU A 284 7.42 -20.75 32.51
C GLU A 284 7.62 -19.57 31.53
N LEU A 285 7.23 -18.35 31.92
CA LEU A 285 7.42 -17.15 31.12
C LEU A 285 8.74 -16.45 31.43
N THR A 286 9.18 -16.48 32.69
CA THR A 286 10.35 -15.74 33.20
C THR A 286 11.65 -16.55 33.15
N THR A 287 11.59 -17.86 32.96
CA THR A 287 12.76 -18.75 32.87
C THR A 287 13.12 -19.02 31.41
N ALA A 288 14.41 -19.08 31.07
CA ALA A 288 14.86 -19.44 29.73
C ALA A 288 14.58 -20.93 29.42
N SER A 289 14.05 -21.21 28.23
CA SER A 289 14.02 -22.56 27.64
C SER A 289 15.43 -23.06 27.33
N LYS A 290 15.63 -24.37 27.10
CA LYS A 290 16.95 -24.91 26.78
C LYS A 290 17.53 -24.29 25.51
N LEU A 291 16.68 -24.05 24.50
CA LEU A 291 17.10 -23.36 23.28
C LEU A 291 17.53 -21.92 23.57
N GLN A 292 16.74 -21.19 24.37
CA GLN A 292 17.08 -19.82 24.75
C GLN A 292 18.35 -19.76 25.60
N GLN A 293 18.56 -20.73 26.50
CA GLN A 293 19.78 -20.81 27.30
C GLN A 293 21.02 -20.98 26.42
N THR A 294 20.95 -21.87 25.43
CA THR A 294 22.02 -22.06 24.44
C THR A 294 22.32 -20.75 23.70
N TYR A 295 21.27 -20.03 23.28
CA TYR A 295 21.42 -18.73 22.61
C TYR A 295 22.07 -17.66 23.52
N LEU A 296 21.69 -17.60 24.81
CA LEU A 296 22.26 -16.68 25.79
C LEU A 296 23.75 -16.98 26.07
N ASP A 297 24.12 -18.26 26.13
CA ASP A 297 25.50 -18.69 26.34
C ASP A 297 26.40 -18.28 25.15
N GLU A 298 25.87 -18.32 23.92
CA GLU A 298 26.52 -17.83 22.71
C GLU A 298 26.53 -16.29 22.59
N HIS A 299 25.55 -15.61 23.21
CA HIS A 299 25.35 -14.16 23.09
C HIS A 299 25.24 -13.49 24.46
N LYS A 300 26.39 -13.27 25.12
CA LYS A 300 26.48 -12.75 26.51
C LYS A 300 25.73 -11.43 26.79
N ASN A 301 25.42 -10.63 25.77
CA ASN A 301 24.69 -9.36 25.91
C ASN A 301 23.18 -9.49 25.64
N ALA A 302 22.69 -10.69 25.31
CA ALA A 302 21.27 -10.92 25.06
C ALA A 302 20.50 -10.95 26.38
N LYS A 303 19.34 -10.29 26.41
CA LYS A 303 18.47 -10.26 27.60
C LYS A 303 17.77 -11.60 27.79
N ASN A 304 17.80 -12.13 29.01
CA ASN A 304 16.98 -13.27 29.41
C ASN A 304 15.50 -12.83 29.61
N PRO A 305 14.54 -13.78 29.70
CA PRO A 305 13.12 -13.43 29.80
C PRO A 305 12.76 -12.53 31.00
N MET A 306 13.42 -12.68 32.15
CA MET A 306 13.19 -11.82 33.32
C MET A 306 13.71 -10.40 33.07
N GLU A 307 14.92 -10.25 32.51
CA GLU A 307 15.48 -8.94 32.15
C GLU A 307 14.63 -8.20 31.10
N ILE A 308 13.93 -8.94 30.23
CA ILE A 308 12.96 -8.35 29.29
C ILE A 308 11.80 -7.72 30.07
N ILE A 309 11.24 -8.43 31.05
CA ILE A 309 10.11 -7.96 31.87
C ILE A 309 10.53 -6.76 32.74
N GLU A 310 11.68 -6.84 33.41
CA GLU A 310 12.23 -5.73 34.20
C GLU A 310 12.48 -4.50 33.34
N GLY A 311 13.00 -4.72 32.12
CA GLY A 311 13.18 -3.66 31.13
C GLY A 311 11.87 -2.96 30.73
N PHE A 312 10.72 -3.65 30.76
CA PHE A 312 9.43 -2.99 30.54
C PHE A 312 9.13 -2.00 31.67
N GLY A 313 9.38 -2.39 32.93
CA GLY A 313 9.13 -1.56 34.10
C GLY A 313 9.81 -0.20 34.00
N GLY A 314 11.11 -0.16 33.70
CA GLY A 314 11.88 1.09 33.60
C GLY A 314 11.36 2.04 32.52
N VAL A 315 11.08 1.53 31.32
CA VAL A 315 10.63 2.36 30.18
C VAL A 315 9.23 2.92 30.42
N PHE A 316 8.33 2.14 31.04
CA PHE A 316 7.00 2.63 31.38
C PHE A 316 7.00 3.58 32.57
N ASP A 317 7.84 3.36 33.59
CA ASP A 317 7.99 4.26 34.75
C ASP A 317 8.40 5.68 34.33
N GLU A 318 9.37 5.79 33.42
CA GLU A 318 9.84 7.08 32.90
C GLU A 318 8.68 7.87 32.27
N THR A 319 7.91 7.22 31.38
CA THR A 319 6.78 7.86 30.70
C THR A 319 5.62 8.15 31.65
N TYR A 320 5.33 7.24 32.59
CA TYR A 320 4.26 7.40 33.58
C TYR A 320 4.50 8.65 34.44
N ASN A 321 5.71 8.80 34.96
CA ASN A 321 6.08 9.92 35.82
C ASN A 321 6.19 11.23 35.04
N ARG A 322 6.79 11.22 33.84
CA ARG A 322 7.01 12.42 33.02
C ARG A 322 5.72 13.17 32.68
N PHE A 323 4.63 12.44 32.41
CA PHE A 323 3.36 13.03 31.98
C PHE A 323 2.26 13.00 33.05
N ALA A 324 2.64 12.81 34.32
CA ALA A 324 1.71 12.74 35.45
C ALA A 324 0.51 11.80 35.17
N MET A 325 0.80 10.61 34.64
CA MET A 325 -0.19 9.65 34.14
C MET A 325 -1.06 9.04 35.25
N GLN A 326 -0.80 9.35 36.52
CA GLN A 326 -1.71 9.06 37.62
C GLN A 326 -3.02 9.86 37.56
N TYR A 327 -3.04 10.98 36.84
CA TYR A 327 -4.23 11.81 36.64
C TYR A 327 -4.89 11.49 35.29
N SER A 328 -6.22 11.57 35.26
CA SER A 328 -6.97 11.35 34.02
C SER A 328 -6.73 12.49 33.03
N PHE A 329 -6.73 12.18 31.74
CA PHE A 329 -6.67 13.18 30.68
C PHE A 329 -8.08 13.58 30.27
N LYS A 330 -8.35 14.88 30.14
CA LYS A 330 -9.66 15.42 29.76
C LYS A 330 -9.51 16.66 28.89
N THR A 331 -10.20 16.72 27.76
CA THR A 331 -10.34 17.93 26.94
C THR A 331 -11.01 19.03 27.75
N GLU A 332 -10.40 20.21 27.76
CA GLU A 332 -11.00 21.38 28.38
C GLU A 332 -12.18 21.89 27.53
N GLU A 333 -13.37 21.98 28.13
CA GLU A 333 -14.55 22.54 27.48
C GLU A 333 -14.41 24.07 27.38
N ASP A 334 -14.42 24.62 26.18
CA ASP A 334 -14.25 26.05 25.90
C ASP A 334 -15.58 26.84 25.98
N GLY A 335 -16.59 26.28 26.65
CA GLY A 335 -17.85 26.95 26.97
C GLY A 335 -18.77 27.24 25.77
N LYS A 336 -18.40 26.83 24.56
CA LYS A 336 -19.19 27.04 23.32
C LYS A 336 -20.18 25.93 22.99
N GLY A 337 -20.22 24.87 23.78
CA GLY A 337 -21.22 23.80 23.66
C GLY A 337 -21.08 22.92 22.41
N ASP A 338 -20.05 23.11 21.58
CA ASP A 338 -19.83 22.31 20.39
C ASP A 338 -18.90 21.13 20.72
N ARG A 339 -19.39 19.90 20.55
CA ARG A 339 -18.60 18.67 20.69
C ARG A 339 -17.79 18.46 19.42
N SER A 340 -16.88 19.37 19.13
CA SER A 340 -16.08 19.29 17.91
C SER A 340 -15.05 18.18 18.00
N ARG A 341 -14.99 17.38 16.93
CA ARG A 341 -14.10 16.23 16.84
C ARG A 341 -12.72 16.70 16.39
N ASN A 342 -11.70 16.45 17.20
CA ASN A 342 -10.34 16.91 16.95
C ASN A 342 -9.43 15.72 16.63
N PHE A 343 -8.52 15.90 15.67
CA PHE A 343 -7.63 14.82 15.20
C PHE A 343 -6.18 15.24 15.15
N ILE A 344 -5.30 14.25 15.31
CA ILE A 344 -3.89 14.36 14.98
C ILE A 344 -3.55 13.26 13.97
N PHE A 345 -3.16 13.65 12.77
CA PHE A 345 -2.71 12.74 11.72
C PHE A 345 -1.18 12.59 11.74
N ASN A 346 -0.65 11.41 11.41
CA ASN A 346 0.79 11.16 11.37
C ASN A 346 1.18 10.17 10.25
N ASP A 347 1.77 10.72 9.18
CA ASP A 347 2.33 10.02 8.00
C ASP A 347 3.86 9.85 8.07
N LEU A 348 4.53 10.72 8.82
CA LEU A 348 5.96 10.83 9.09
C LEU A 348 6.15 11.87 10.21
N GLN A 349 5.34 12.93 10.15
CA GLN A 349 5.27 14.00 11.13
C GLN A 349 3.85 14.13 11.66
N PHE A 350 3.69 14.74 12.83
CA PHE A 350 2.37 15.06 13.36
C PHE A 350 1.75 16.25 12.63
N HIS A 351 0.48 16.11 12.25
CA HIS A 351 -0.35 17.13 11.62
C HIS A 351 -1.62 17.33 12.43
N SER A 352 -1.81 18.54 12.92
CA SER A 352 -3.03 18.93 13.61
C SER A 352 -4.18 19.17 12.65
N VAL A 353 -5.34 18.58 12.98
CA VAL A 353 -6.64 18.86 12.37
C VAL A 353 -7.62 19.20 13.49
N PHE A 354 -7.63 20.46 13.88
CA PHE A 354 -8.42 20.97 15.00
C PHE A 354 -9.50 21.91 14.50
N GLU A 355 -10.54 22.08 15.32
CA GLU A 355 -11.61 23.01 15.01
C GLU A 355 -11.13 24.48 15.02
N GLY A 356 -11.72 25.27 14.13
CA GLY A 356 -11.55 26.73 14.10
C GLY A 356 -10.14 27.14 13.69
N GLU A 357 -9.55 28.07 14.45
CA GLU A 357 -8.20 28.60 14.19
C GLU A 357 -7.14 27.94 15.09
N ASN A 358 -7.48 26.85 15.80
CA ASN A 358 -6.54 26.14 16.64
C ASN A 358 -5.51 25.38 15.79
N ALA A 359 -4.25 25.37 16.24
CA ALA A 359 -3.14 24.76 15.51
C ALA A 359 -2.25 23.87 16.39
N PHE A 360 -2.39 23.98 17.72
CA PHE A 360 -1.57 23.27 18.70
C PHE A 360 -2.45 22.65 19.78
N ILE A 361 -1.89 21.69 20.49
CA ILE A 361 -2.50 21.04 21.65
C ILE A 361 -1.46 20.93 22.76
N ASP A 362 -1.88 21.20 23.99
CA ASP A 362 -1.01 21.17 25.18
C ASP A 362 -1.63 20.36 26.33
N ILE A 363 -0.80 20.02 27.31
CA ILE A 363 -1.21 19.37 28.56
C ILE A 363 -1.03 20.36 29.70
N ASP A 364 -2.13 20.74 30.36
CA ASP A 364 -2.08 21.47 31.64
C ASP A 364 -2.40 20.54 32.81
N THR A 365 -1.41 20.22 33.62
CA THR A 365 -1.57 19.36 34.79
C THR A 365 -2.05 20.17 36.00
N ASP A 366 -3.32 20.03 36.34
CA ASP A 366 -3.89 20.62 37.55
C ASP A 366 -3.74 19.67 38.75
N MET A 367 -2.74 19.94 39.58
CA MET A 367 -2.45 19.17 40.80
C MET A 367 -3.57 19.25 41.85
N LYS A 368 -4.36 20.33 41.86
CA LYS A 368 -5.47 20.50 42.82
C LYS A 368 -6.69 19.71 42.36
N ALA A 369 -7.05 19.84 41.08
CA ALA A 369 -8.14 19.07 40.49
C ALA A 369 -7.77 17.59 40.26
N LYS A 370 -6.47 17.25 40.29
CA LYS A 370 -5.92 15.92 39.98
C LYS A 370 -6.30 15.47 38.56
N GLN A 371 -6.18 16.40 37.61
CA GLN A 371 -6.60 16.23 36.22
C GLN A 371 -5.51 16.77 35.28
N ASN A 372 -5.29 16.06 34.17
CA ASN A 372 -4.52 16.55 33.04
C ASN A 372 -5.48 17.12 31.98
N TRP A 373 -5.47 18.44 31.78
CA TRP A 373 -6.34 19.12 30.81
C TRP A 373 -5.68 19.17 29.43
N LEU A 374 -6.38 18.68 28.41
CA LEU A 374 -5.97 18.78 27.02
C LEU A 374 -6.52 20.10 26.45
N ARG A 375 -5.62 21.04 26.13
CA ARG A 375 -5.99 22.38 25.65
C ARG A 375 -5.63 22.57 24.19
N PHE A 376 -6.64 22.82 23.36
CA PHE A 376 -6.45 23.21 21.95
C PHE A 376 -6.20 24.72 21.86
N THR A 377 -5.08 25.12 21.23
CA THR A 377 -4.61 26.50 21.25
C THR A 377 -4.14 26.97 19.87
N LYS A 378 -4.17 28.29 19.65
CA LYS A 378 -3.64 28.94 18.43
C LYS A 378 -2.13 29.17 18.49
N ARG A 379 -1.57 29.31 19.70
CA ARG A 379 -0.15 29.60 19.91
C ARG A 379 0.58 28.34 20.31
N ARG A 380 1.83 28.21 19.85
CA ARG A 380 2.68 27.09 20.22
C ARG A 380 2.93 27.10 21.74
N PRO A 381 2.85 25.94 22.42
CA PRO A 381 3.25 25.80 23.82
C PRO A 381 4.67 26.29 24.07
N THR A 382 4.91 26.89 25.23
CA THR A 382 6.24 27.39 25.65
C THR A 382 7.20 26.28 26.04
N GLU A 383 6.71 25.12 26.49
CA GLU A 383 7.54 23.96 26.81
C GLU A 383 7.66 23.00 25.61
N LYS A 384 8.90 22.71 25.18
CA LYS A 384 9.16 21.81 24.04
C LYS A 384 8.89 20.34 24.34
N ASP A 385 8.96 19.92 25.60
CA ASP A 385 9.05 18.50 26.00
C ASP A 385 7.83 17.93 26.76
N GLY A 386 6.84 18.76 27.13
CA GLY A 386 5.68 18.36 27.95
C GLY A 386 4.35 18.13 27.20
N GLY A 387 4.23 18.55 25.94
CA GLY A 387 2.94 18.55 25.23
C GLY A 387 2.45 17.18 24.74
N VAL A 388 1.19 17.14 24.26
CA VAL A 388 0.51 15.90 23.82
C VAL A 388 1.27 15.13 22.75
N LEU A 389 1.93 15.78 21.80
CA LEU A 389 2.71 15.08 20.77
C LEU A 389 3.87 14.27 21.37
N SER A 390 4.50 14.80 22.43
CA SER A 390 5.56 14.12 23.18
C SER A 390 5.02 12.92 23.96
N LEU A 391 3.84 13.08 24.58
CA LEU A 391 3.10 11.99 25.23
C LEU A 391 2.82 10.85 24.23
N LEU A 392 2.22 11.16 23.08
CA LEU A 392 1.85 10.16 22.08
C LEU A 392 3.07 9.41 21.54
N ALA A 393 4.18 10.12 21.30
CA ALA A 393 5.45 9.53 20.87
C ALA A 393 6.12 8.66 21.95
N SER A 394 6.04 9.08 23.22
CA SER A 394 6.59 8.33 24.36
C SER A 394 5.82 7.03 24.60
N VAL A 395 4.48 7.10 24.62
CA VAL A 395 3.60 5.92 24.69
C VAL A 395 3.86 4.97 23.52
N LYS A 396 4.10 5.50 22.30
CA LYS A 396 4.44 4.67 21.13
C LYS A 396 5.74 3.90 21.38
N GLY A 397 6.74 4.58 21.94
CA GLY A 397 8.01 3.97 22.33
C GLY A 397 7.81 2.82 23.32
N CYS A 398 7.04 3.05 24.38
CA CYS A 398 6.71 2.03 25.39
C CYS A 398 6.02 0.81 24.76
N LEU A 399 4.98 1.04 23.95
CA LEU A 399 4.22 -0.04 23.31
C LEU A 399 5.04 -0.81 22.28
N THR A 400 5.91 -0.13 21.52
CA THR A 400 6.84 -0.79 20.58
C THR A 400 7.85 -1.66 21.33
N TYR A 401 8.39 -1.16 22.44
CA TYR A 401 9.31 -1.91 23.29
C TYR A 401 8.61 -3.14 23.91
N PHE A 402 7.38 -2.97 24.38
CA PHE A 402 6.53 -4.06 24.86
C PHE A 402 6.24 -5.11 23.78
N GLN A 403 5.85 -4.70 22.56
CA GLN A 403 5.58 -5.62 21.44
C GLN A 403 6.79 -6.51 21.13
N ASN A 404 7.99 -5.92 21.08
CA ASN A 404 9.25 -6.64 20.82
C ASN A 404 9.57 -7.64 21.93
N GLY A 405 9.46 -7.21 23.19
CA GLY A 405 9.70 -8.10 24.30
C GLY A 405 8.65 -9.21 24.40
N ALA A 406 7.36 -8.91 24.20
CA ALA A 406 6.27 -9.89 24.16
C ALA A 406 6.53 -10.96 23.10
N ARG A 407 7.00 -10.59 21.89
CA ARG A 407 7.41 -11.53 20.84
C ARG A 407 8.49 -12.49 21.33
N ASN A 408 9.54 -11.97 21.97
CA ASN A 408 10.66 -12.77 22.48
C ASN A 408 10.21 -13.70 23.63
N LEU A 409 9.38 -13.19 24.54
CA LEU A 409 8.75 -13.99 25.60
C LEU A 409 7.90 -15.12 25.01
N SER A 410 7.13 -14.85 23.95
CA SER A 410 6.34 -15.88 23.26
C SER A 410 7.19 -16.92 22.55
N PHE A 411 8.36 -16.55 21.99
CA PHE A 411 9.29 -17.53 21.42
C PHE A 411 9.80 -18.46 22.51
N ASN A 412 10.26 -17.89 23.62
CA ASN A 412 10.70 -18.67 24.77
C ASN A 412 9.61 -19.60 25.29
N TYR A 413 8.39 -19.08 25.47
CA TYR A 413 7.25 -19.86 25.96
C TYR A 413 6.84 -20.99 25.02
N LYS A 414 6.85 -20.74 23.70
CA LYS A 414 6.64 -21.79 22.70
C LYS A 414 7.66 -22.90 22.85
N HIS A 415 8.94 -22.56 23.01
CA HIS A 415 10.01 -23.55 23.15
C HIS A 415 9.89 -24.38 24.43
N HIS A 416 9.48 -23.78 25.55
CA HIS A 416 9.13 -24.56 26.75
C HIS A 416 8.03 -25.57 26.46
N LYS A 417 6.95 -25.18 25.76
CA LYS A 417 5.89 -26.11 25.37
C LYS A 417 6.36 -27.19 24.40
N ASP A 418 7.29 -26.87 23.51
CA ASP A 418 7.91 -27.86 22.62
C ASP A 418 8.81 -28.85 23.39
N GLU A 419 9.50 -28.41 24.44
CA GLU A 419 10.36 -29.24 25.29
C GLU A 419 9.56 -30.21 26.17
N ASP A 420 8.39 -29.78 26.65
CA ASP A 420 7.47 -30.61 27.44
C ASP A 420 6.56 -31.51 26.57
N LYS A 421 6.66 -31.37 25.23
CA LYS A 421 5.78 -32.04 24.28
C LYS A 421 6.00 -33.55 24.28
N ARG A 422 4.92 -34.32 24.47
CA ARG A 422 4.95 -35.78 24.37
C ARG A 422 4.67 -36.24 22.94
N PRO A 423 5.13 -37.45 22.55
CA PRO A 423 4.76 -38.03 21.26
C PRO A 423 3.23 -38.11 21.10
N GLY A 424 2.70 -37.37 20.12
CA GLY A 424 1.27 -37.32 19.80
C GLY A 424 0.51 -36.08 20.29
N ASP A 425 1.15 -35.15 20.99
CA ASP A 425 0.52 -33.86 21.36
C ASP A 425 0.39 -32.93 20.13
N ASP A 426 -0.67 -32.09 20.11
CA ASP A 426 -0.86 -31.04 19.09
C ASP A 426 0.34 -30.08 19.05
N ASP A 427 0.63 -29.52 17.87
CA ASP A 427 1.68 -28.50 17.73
C ASP A 427 1.25 -27.22 18.46
N TYR A 428 1.99 -26.81 19.49
CA TYR A 428 1.77 -25.53 20.14
C TYR A 428 2.33 -24.41 19.25
N THR A 429 1.43 -23.67 18.60
CA THR A 429 1.84 -22.69 17.60
C THR A 429 2.43 -21.43 18.25
N PHE A 430 3.23 -20.69 17.49
CA PHE A 430 3.73 -19.38 17.94
C PHE A 430 2.58 -18.39 18.21
N GLU A 431 1.50 -18.51 17.44
CA GLU A 431 0.28 -17.72 17.65
C GLU A 431 -0.38 -18.02 19.00
N ASN A 432 -0.42 -19.29 19.41
CA ASN A 432 -0.91 -19.66 20.74
C ASN A 432 -0.01 -19.09 21.84
N ALA A 433 1.30 -19.14 21.66
CA ALA A 433 2.25 -18.57 22.61
C ALA A 433 2.06 -17.05 22.76
N ILE A 434 1.86 -16.31 21.66
CA ILE A 434 1.57 -14.88 21.70
C ILE A 434 0.30 -14.59 22.47
N GLU A 435 -0.79 -15.29 22.16
CA GLU A 435 -2.07 -15.08 22.83
C GLU A 435 -1.98 -15.39 24.33
N SER A 436 -1.28 -16.46 24.72
CA SER A 436 -1.04 -16.78 26.12
C SER A 436 -0.22 -15.73 26.85
N VAL A 437 0.90 -15.25 26.26
CA VAL A 437 1.71 -14.19 26.86
C VAL A 437 0.91 -12.89 27.02
N LEU A 438 0.20 -12.45 25.99
CA LEU A 438 -0.60 -11.21 26.06
C LEU A 438 -1.76 -11.32 27.07
N THR A 439 -2.33 -12.52 27.23
CA THR A 439 -3.39 -12.76 28.24
C THR A 439 -2.85 -12.64 29.65
N GLU A 440 -1.60 -13.04 29.91
CA GLU A 440 -0.96 -12.91 31.24
C GLU A 440 -0.79 -11.45 31.67
N PHE A 441 -0.67 -10.52 30.70
CA PHE A 441 -0.70 -9.07 30.96
C PHE A 441 -2.13 -8.51 31.20
N HIS A 442 -3.16 -9.38 31.31
CA HIS A 442 -4.56 -9.00 31.59
C HIS A 442 -5.15 -8.00 30.59
N LEU A 443 -4.67 -8.08 29.35
CA LEU A 443 -5.16 -7.26 28.25
C LEU A 443 -6.59 -7.68 27.86
N SER A 444 -7.43 -6.72 27.45
CA SER A 444 -8.77 -7.03 26.93
C SER A 444 -8.68 -7.82 25.63
N ARG A 445 -9.78 -8.49 25.25
CA ARG A 445 -9.87 -9.15 23.94
C ARG A 445 -9.58 -8.22 22.77
N GLU A 446 -10.00 -6.96 22.87
CA GLU A 446 -9.75 -5.91 21.87
C GLU A 446 -8.25 -5.55 21.79
N GLN A 447 -7.59 -5.37 22.93
CA GLN A 447 -6.16 -5.09 23.00
C GLN A 447 -5.31 -6.26 22.48
N ILE A 448 -5.69 -7.50 22.81
CA ILE A 448 -5.06 -8.70 22.27
C ILE A 448 -5.28 -8.76 20.76
N ARG A 449 -6.50 -8.47 20.26
CA ARG A 449 -6.80 -8.44 18.82
C ARG A 449 -5.95 -7.40 18.07
N TYR A 450 -5.70 -6.24 18.67
CA TYR A 450 -4.82 -5.20 18.12
C TYR A 450 -3.34 -5.62 18.13
N LEU A 451 -2.83 -6.12 19.27
CA LEU A 451 -1.40 -6.43 19.43
C LEU A 451 -0.96 -7.74 18.77
N LYS A 452 -1.82 -8.77 18.76
CA LYS A 452 -1.49 -10.09 18.23
C LYS A 452 -0.93 -10.05 16.80
N PRO A 453 -1.57 -9.40 15.80
CA PRO A 453 -1.02 -9.33 14.45
C PRO A 453 0.31 -8.55 14.39
N ILE A 454 0.48 -7.51 15.21
CA ILE A 454 1.72 -6.71 15.29
C ILE A 454 2.87 -7.57 15.84
N VAL A 455 2.62 -8.32 16.92
CA VAL A 455 3.60 -9.22 17.54
C VAL A 455 3.91 -10.41 16.63
N MET A 456 2.92 -10.97 15.92
CA MET A 456 3.08 -12.06 14.95
C MET A 456 3.87 -11.63 13.71
N GLY A 457 3.47 -10.51 13.11
CA GLY A 457 3.80 -10.10 11.73
C GLY A 457 5.26 -9.79 11.46
N GLY A 458 6.15 -9.86 12.45
CA GLY A 458 7.58 -9.60 12.24
C GLY A 458 7.81 -8.20 11.71
N GLN A 459 6.93 -7.24 12.04
CA GLN A 459 7.07 -5.82 11.66
C GLN A 459 8.37 -5.21 12.22
N VAL A 460 9.04 -5.91 13.12
CA VAL A 460 10.41 -5.64 13.56
C VAL A 460 11.36 -6.11 12.47
N LYS A 461 11.99 -5.16 11.76
CA LYS A 461 13.13 -5.44 10.85
C LYS A 461 14.10 -6.39 11.57
N SER A 462 14.20 -7.61 11.07
CA SER A 462 15.03 -8.65 11.66
C SER A 462 16.50 -8.20 11.61
N LYS A 463 17.36 -8.73 12.49
CA LYS A 463 18.83 -8.61 12.29
C LYS A 463 19.25 -9.08 10.89
N LYS A 464 18.47 -9.97 10.24
CA LYS A 464 18.68 -10.41 8.86
C LYS A 464 18.32 -9.35 7.81
N ASP A 465 17.39 -8.44 8.07
CA ASP A 465 17.05 -7.34 7.14
C ASP A 465 18.08 -6.22 7.16
N LYS A 466 18.94 -6.23 8.19
CA LYS A 466 20.02 -5.26 8.33
C LYS A 466 21.22 -5.55 7.43
N LYS A 467 21.43 -6.81 7.09
CA LYS A 467 22.56 -7.22 6.26
C LYS A 467 22.06 -7.80 4.95
N ASP A 468 22.72 -7.45 3.84
CA ASP A 468 22.47 -8.09 2.56
C ASP A 468 22.94 -9.55 2.59
N SER A 469 22.72 -10.29 1.48
CA SER A 469 23.15 -11.68 1.35
C SER A 469 24.67 -11.89 1.47
N LYS A 470 25.47 -10.81 1.42
CA LYS A 470 26.93 -10.79 1.56
C LYS A 470 27.37 -10.29 2.94
N GLY A 471 26.44 -10.05 3.87
CA GLY A 471 26.74 -9.57 5.21
C GLY A 471 27.02 -8.07 5.33
N LYS A 472 26.84 -7.29 4.24
CA LYS A 472 27.06 -5.83 4.22
C LYS A 472 25.78 -5.07 4.60
N MET A 473 25.90 -3.79 4.93
CA MET A 473 24.77 -2.91 5.25
C MET A 473 23.71 -2.94 4.14
N SER A 474 22.48 -3.32 4.49
CA SER A 474 21.31 -3.23 3.61
C SER A 474 20.64 -1.87 3.75
N LEU A 475 20.50 -1.14 2.64
CA LEU A 475 19.82 0.16 2.62
C LEU A 475 18.29 0.01 2.74
N LYS A 476 17.72 -1.19 2.49
CA LYS A 476 16.30 -1.51 2.77
C LYS A 476 15.91 -1.21 4.23
N TYR A 477 16.86 -1.26 5.17
CA TYR A 477 16.63 -0.84 6.55
C TYR A 477 16.16 0.62 6.68
N PHE A 478 16.58 1.48 5.75
CA PHE A 478 16.24 2.89 5.67
C PHE A 478 14.96 3.18 4.89
N ASP A 479 14.20 2.18 4.46
CA ASP A 479 12.89 2.47 3.90
C ASP A 479 11.98 3.10 4.98
N ARG A 480 11.42 4.24 4.61
CA ARG A 480 10.52 5.11 5.39
C ARG A 480 9.33 5.54 4.54
N SER A 481 9.10 4.89 3.40
CA SER A 481 7.94 5.14 2.55
C SER A 481 6.64 4.81 3.28
N VAL A 482 5.52 5.33 2.77
CA VAL A 482 4.18 4.92 3.22
C VAL A 482 3.98 3.40 3.06
N TYR A 483 4.65 2.76 2.11
CA TYR A 483 4.55 1.32 1.90
C TYR A 483 5.12 0.51 3.07
N ASP A 484 6.25 0.92 3.66
CA ASP A 484 6.87 0.25 4.82
C ASP A 484 6.26 0.74 6.15
N ARG A 485 6.07 2.05 6.34
CA ARG A 485 5.65 2.60 7.66
C ARG A 485 4.16 2.81 7.83
N GLY A 486 3.42 2.96 6.73
CA GLY A 486 2.03 3.37 6.75
C GLY A 486 1.80 4.71 7.44
N PHE A 487 0.60 4.93 7.96
CA PHE A 487 0.20 6.14 8.68
C PHE A 487 -0.73 5.82 9.84
N ARG A 488 -1.00 6.82 10.68
CA ARG A 488 -1.96 6.70 11.80
C ARG A 488 -2.66 8.01 12.06
N TYR A 489 -3.79 7.96 12.75
CA TYR A 489 -4.37 9.15 13.35
C TYR A 489 -4.91 8.87 14.76
N TYR A 490 -5.01 9.94 15.53
CA TYR A 490 -5.55 9.97 16.88
C TYR A 490 -6.83 10.77 16.87
N ASP A 491 -7.89 10.20 17.43
CA ASP A 491 -9.21 10.82 17.57
C ASP A 491 -9.49 11.06 19.06
N PHE A 492 -9.79 12.31 19.41
CA PHE A 492 -10.02 12.75 20.78
C PHE A 492 -11.52 12.72 21.05
N ILE A 493 -11.98 11.75 21.85
CA ILE A 493 -13.40 11.46 22.06
C ILE A 493 -13.80 11.81 23.49
N ASP A 494 -14.85 12.63 23.59
CA ASP A 494 -15.55 12.94 24.83
C ASP A 494 -16.98 12.37 24.78
N ASP A 495 -17.26 11.40 25.65
CA ASP A 495 -18.57 10.75 25.76
C ASP A 495 -19.21 11.02 27.13
N PRO A 496 -20.53 11.25 27.20
CA PRO A 496 -21.25 11.39 28.47
C PRO A 496 -21.04 10.24 29.46
N ASN A 497 -20.86 9.01 28.96
CA ASN A 497 -20.67 7.81 29.78
C ASN A 497 -19.28 7.76 30.44
N HIS A 498 -18.32 8.57 29.97
CA HIS A 498 -17.00 8.73 30.59
C HIS A 498 -16.64 10.21 30.77
N SER A 499 -17.59 11.03 31.22
CA SER A 499 -17.45 12.49 31.30
C SER A 499 -16.20 13.02 32.03
N MET A 500 -15.62 12.25 32.94
CA MET A 500 -14.41 12.61 33.72
C MET A 500 -13.08 12.38 32.97
N ARG A 501 -13.10 11.79 31.78
CA ARG A 501 -11.92 11.57 30.94
C ARG A 501 -12.23 11.65 29.45
N SER A 502 -11.24 11.99 28.64
CA SER A 502 -11.29 11.87 27.18
C SER A 502 -10.55 10.61 26.76
N GLU A 503 -11.12 9.89 25.80
CA GLU A 503 -10.44 8.75 25.18
C GLU A 503 -9.64 9.23 23.98
N ILE A 504 -8.39 8.77 23.87
CA ILE A 504 -7.57 9.00 22.69
C ILE A 504 -7.57 7.70 21.90
N GLN A 505 -8.44 7.62 20.90
CA GLN A 505 -8.55 6.45 20.05
C GLN A 505 -7.45 6.50 18.97
N LEU A 506 -6.61 5.46 18.93
CA LEU A 506 -5.59 5.29 17.90
C LEU A 506 -6.15 4.41 16.77
N PHE A 507 -6.06 4.93 15.56
CA PHE A 507 -6.23 4.16 14.33
C PHE A 507 -4.87 4.05 13.64
N ASP A 508 -4.32 2.83 13.56
CA ASP A 508 -2.97 2.57 13.03
C ASP A 508 -3.04 1.69 11.77
N PHE A 509 -2.52 2.21 10.65
CA PHE A 509 -2.55 1.57 9.34
C PHE A 509 -1.11 1.34 8.87
N GLN A 510 -0.54 0.20 9.25
CA GLN A 510 0.90 -0.09 9.09
C GLN A 510 1.24 -0.98 7.89
N ASP A 511 0.24 -1.53 7.21
CA ASP A 511 0.43 -2.40 6.05
C ASP A 511 0.02 -1.69 4.76
N SER A 512 0.56 -2.14 3.63
CA SER A 512 0.17 -1.73 2.30
C SER A 512 0.06 -2.95 1.37
N PRO A 513 -0.73 -2.86 0.29
CA PRO A 513 -0.74 -3.91 -0.74
C PRO A 513 0.67 -4.21 -1.27
N GLU A 514 1.50 -3.18 -1.45
CA GLU A 514 2.88 -3.26 -1.93
C GLU A 514 3.78 -4.01 -0.94
N ARG A 515 3.68 -3.72 0.37
CA ARG A 515 4.41 -4.44 1.42
C ARG A 515 4.03 -5.92 1.48
N ILE A 516 2.75 -6.25 1.35
CA ILE A 516 2.30 -7.65 1.33
C ILE A 516 2.88 -8.38 0.11
N LEU A 517 2.78 -7.76 -1.07
CA LEU A 517 3.29 -8.35 -2.31
C LEU A 517 4.82 -8.51 -2.30
N LEU A 518 5.55 -7.53 -1.74
CA LEU A 518 7.01 -7.59 -1.54
C LEU A 518 7.39 -8.82 -0.70
N HIS A 519 6.80 -8.97 0.50
CA HIS A 519 7.10 -10.11 1.38
C HIS A 519 6.69 -11.45 0.77
N LEU A 520 5.59 -11.49 0.03
CA LEU A 520 5.15 -12.71 -0.64
C LEU A 520 6.12 -13.10 -1.77
N SER A 521 6.59 -12.12 -2.54
CA SER A 521 7.58 -12.30 -3.62
C SER A 521 8.96 -12.68 -3.10
N GLU A 522 9.30 -12.33 -1.86
CA GLU A 522 10.54 -12.79 -1.23
C GLU A 522 10.50 -14.27 -0.83
N LYS A 523 9.29 -14.82 -0.63
CA LYS A 523 9.03 -16.19 -0.14
C LYS A 523 8.58 -17.17 -1.22
N ALA A 524 8.04 -16.68 -2.35
CA ALA A 524 7.40 -17.49 -3.38
C ALA A 524 7.63 -16.91 -4.79
N GLN A 525 7.32 -17.69 -5.82
CA GLN A 525 7.34 -17.28 -7.22
C GLN A 525 5.98 -16.71 -7.59
N ILE A 526 5.89 -15.39 -7.75
CA ILE A 526 4.63 -14.67 -8.02
C ILE A 526 4.56 -14.32 -9.50
N ILE A 527 3.47 -14.73 -10.15
CA ILE A 527 3.20 -14.41 -11.55
C ILE A 527 1.88 -13.62 -11.61
N GLY A 528 1.99 -12.31 -11.81
CA GLY A 528 0.84 -11.43 -12.02
C GLY A 528 0.44 -11.41 -13.49
N ILE A 529 -0.82 -11.74 -13.81
CA ILE A 529 -1.37 -11.67 -15.17
C ILE A 529 -2.49 -10.64 -15.23
N SER A 530 -2.41 -9.70 -16.18
CA SER A 530 -3.48 -8.75 -16.50
C SER A 530 -3.19 -8.10 -17.85
N ALA A 531 -4.16 -7.47 -18.51
CA ALA A 531 -3.88 -6.65 -19.69
C ALA A 531 -3.11 -5.37 -19.34
N THR A 532 -3.21 -4.94 -18.09
CA THR A 532 -2.70 -3.67 -17.56
C THR A 532 -1.73 -3.90 -16.40
N ALA A 533 -1.16 -5.09 -16.26
CA ALA A 533 -0.32 -5.48 -15.11
C ALA A 533 0.86 -4.54 -14.87
N THR A 534 1.45 -4.03 -15.96
CA THR A 534 2.64 -3.16 -15.95
C THR A 534 2.30 -1.68 -16.20
N LEU A 535 1.01 -1.30 -16.20
CA LEU A 535 0.62 0.11 -16.40
C LEU A 535 0.97 0.91 -15.14
N ASP A 536 1.73 1.99 -15.31
CA ASP A 536 2.28 2.78 -14.21
C ASP A 536 1.22 3.71 -13.59
N THR A 537 0.68 3.32 -12.44
CA THR A 537 -0.23 4.15 -11.64
C THR A 537 -0.25 3.67 -10.21
N VAL A 538 -0.07 4.58 -9.25
CA VAL A 538 -0.10 4.24 -7.81
C VAL A 538 -1.47 4.37 -7.17
N VAL A 539 -2.50 4.74 -7.93
CA VAL A 539 -3.89 4.77 -7.47
C VAL A 539 -4.73 3.68 -8.15
N GLY A 540 -4.35 3.28 -9.38
CA GLY A 540 -4.96 2.19 -10.12
C GLY A 540 -4.14 0.89 -10.15
N ASN A 541 -2.95 0.82 -9.58
CA ASN A 541 -2.14 -0.40 -9.58
C ASN A 541 -1.21 -0.38 -8.35
N TYR A 542 -0.43 -1.44 -8.16
CA TYR A 542 0.70 -1.41 -7.24
C TYR A 542 1.75 -0.42 -7.72
N ASP A 543 2.49 0.22 -6.79
CA ASP A 543 3.68 0.99 -7.17
C ASP A 543 4.79 0.05 -7.66
N LEU A 544 4.91 -0.06 -8.99
CA LEU A 544 5.86 -0.93 -9.66
C LEU A 544 7.30 -0.42 -9.51
N GLU A 545 7.53 0.89 -9.46
CA GLU A 545 8.87 1.45 -9.22
C GLU A 545 9.34 1.08 -7.82
N TYR A 546 8.48 1.20 -6.81
CA TYR A 546 8.77 0.74 -5.46
C TYR A 546 9.09 -0.76 -5.43
N LEU A 547 8.25 -1.61 -6.03
CA LEU A 547 8.49 -3.06 -6.05
C LEU A 547 9.78 -3.42 -6.77
N GLN A 548 10.07 -2.82 -7.93
CA GLN A 548 11.33 -3.01 -8.65
C GLN A 548 12.53 -2.59 -7.79
N ARG A 549 12.44 -1.42 -7.16
CA ARG A 549 13.50 -0.90 -6.28
C ARG A 549 13.78 -1.83 -5.11
N MET A 550 12.74 -2.39 -4.49
CA MET A 550 12.89 -3.21 -3.27
C MET A 550 13.20 -4.67 -3.54
N LEU A 551 12.70 -5.25 -4.64
CA LEU A 551 12.97 -6.64 -5.02
C LEU A 551 14.30 -6.82 -5.76
N GLN A 552 14.81 -5.79 -6.45
CA GLN A 552 16.06 -5.84 -7.21
C GLN A 552 16.08 -7.01 -8.20
N ASP A 553 17.04 -7.93 -8.06
CA ASP A 553 17.19 -9.15 -8.86
C ASP A 553 15.99 -10.09 -8.76
N LYS A 554 15.16 -9.99 -7.71
CA LYS A 554 13.92 -10.76 -7.58
C LYS A 554 12.74 -10.18 -8.37
N TYR A 555 12.87 -8.98 -8.95
CA TYR A 555 11.91 -8.48 -9.93
C TYR A 555 12.32 -8.98 -11.32
N TYR A 556 11.61 -9.97 -11.84
CA TYR A 556 11.97 -10.58 -13.11
C TYR A 556 11.55 -9.71 -14.29
N VAL A 557 12.55 -9.07 -14.91
CA VAL A 557 12.38 -8.39 -16.19
C VAL A 557 12.40 -9.43 -17.31
N MET A 558 11.34 -9.46 -18.12
CA MET A 558 11.22 -10.42 -19.21
C MET A 558 12.39 -10.28 -20.21
N PRO A 559 13.11 -11.36 -20.52
CA PRO A 559 14.20 -11.34 -21.49
C PRO A 559 13.70 -10.94 -22.88
N GLU A 560 14.55 -10.24 -23.65
CA GLU A 560 14.19 -9.74 -24.98
C GLU A 560 13.75 -10.86 -25.93
N ALA A 561 14.37 -12.03 -25.88
CA ALA A 561 13.96 -13.18 -26.69
C ALA A 561 12.51 -13.65 -26.39
N ASP A 562 12.10 -13.64 -25.12
CA ASP A 562 10.73 -13.98 -24.74
C ASP A 562 9.76 -12.88 -25.17
N ARG A 563 10.17 -11.61 -25.07
CA ARG A 563 9.42 -10.44 -25.53
C ARG A 563 9.19 -10.48 -27.05
N CYS A 564 10.22 -10.70 -27.86
CA CYS A 564 10.12 -10.81 -29.32
C CYS A 564 9.16 -11.94 -29.71
N ARG A 565 9.28 -13.13 -29.10
CA ARG A 565 8.37 -14.25 -29.37
C ARG A 565 6.91 -13.92 -29.06
N LEU A 566 6.65 -13.19 -27.96
CA LEU A 566 5.29 -12.73 -27.63
C LEU A 566 4.78 -11.69 -28.63
N GLN A 567 5.64 -10.78 -29.08
CA GLN A 567 5.30 -9.79 -30.12
C GLN A 567 4.97 -10.46 -31.45
N GLU A 568 5.77 -11.43 -31.91
CA GLU A 568 5.51 -12.20 -33.12
C GLU A 568 4.18 -12.99 -33.02
N SER A 569 3.94 -13.61 -31.86
CA SER A 569 2.67 -14.30 -31.58
C SER A 569 1.49 -13.33 -31.62
N PHE A 570 1.68 -12.11 -31.11
CA PHE A 570 0.66 -11.07 -31.13
C PHE A 570 0.40 -10.53 -32.53
N GLN A 571 1.44 -10.30 -33.34
CA GLN A 571 1.32 -9.92 -34.75
C GLN A 571 0.53 -10.97 -35.55
N THR A 572 0.79 -12.26 -35.30
CA THR A 572 0.02 -13.35 -35.91
C THR A 572 -1.45 -13.32 -35.45
N PHE A 573 -1.69 -13.06 -34.16
CA PHE A 573 -3.04 -12.96 -33.60
C PHE A 573 -3.88 -11.81 -34.19
N VAL A 574 -3.24 -10.73 -34.64
CA VAL A 574 -3.92 -9.58 -35.25
C VAL A 574 -3.81 -9.54 -36.78
N ALA A 575 -3.25 -10.56 -37.41
CA ALA A 575 -2.84 -10.51 -38.82
C ALA A 575 -3.99 -10.26 -39.82
N ASN A 576 -5.22 -10.64 -39.49
CA ASN A 576 -6.40 -10.48 -40.37
C ASN A 576 -7.32 -9.31 -39.95
N TYR A 577 -6.85 -8.38 -39.12
CA TYR A 577 -7.63 -7.21 -38.72
C TYR A 577 -7.78 -6.15 -39.83
N ASP A 578 -7.03 -6.28 -40.94
CA ASP A 578 -7.24 -5.50 -42.17
C ASP A 578 -8.62 -5.74 -42.80
N LYS A 579 -9.29 -6.83 -42.43
CA LYS A 579 -10.64 -7.19 -42.90
C LYS A 579 -11.77 -6.52 -42.11
N VAL A 580 -11.44 -5.76 -41.06
CA VAL A 580 -12.43 -5.02 -40.26
C VAL A 580 -12.11 -3.52 -40.27
N ASN A 581 -13.14 -2.69 -40.29
CA ASN A 581 -13.03 -1.25 -40.16
C ASN A 581 -13.33 -0.85 -38.71
N ILE A 582 -12.40 -0.14 -38.09
CA ILE A 582 -12.55 0.36 -36.72
C ILE A 582 -12.77 1.86 -36.79
N HIS A 583 -13.97 2.29 -36.40
CA HIS A 583 -14.39 3.69 -36.40
C HIS A 583 -14.33 4.23 -34.98
N VAL A 584 -13.54 5.28 -34.75
CA VAL A 584 -13.48 5.98 -33.46
C VAL A 584 -14.15 7.34 -33.62
N GLU A 585 -15.28 7.54 -32.95
CA GLU A 585 -16.13 8.73 -33.10
C GLU A 585 -16.20 9.53 -31.79
N PRO A 586 -15.58 10.73 -31.74
CA PRO A 586 -15.70 11.62 -30.60
C PRO A 586 -17.12 12.17 -30.48
N VAL A 587 -17.67 12.11 -29.27
CA VAL A 587 -19.01 12.60 -28.93
C VAL A 587 -18.86 13.83 -28.05
N SER A 588 -19.14 15.00 -28.62
CA SER A 588 -19.14 16.27 -27.92
C SER A 588 -20.54 16.69 -27.49
N TYR A 589 -20.59 17.62 -26.54
CA TYR A 589 -21.78 18.38 -26.17
C TYR A 589 -21.47 19.87 -26.37
N ASN A 590 -22.26 20.54 -27.20
CA ASN A 590 -22.28 21.98 -27.36
C ASN A 590 -23.03 22.60 -26.18
N ALA A 591 -22.58 23.76 -25.70
CA ALA A 591 -23.16 24.44 -24.53
C ALA A 591 -24.62 24.93 -24.71
N ASP A 592 -25.30 24.56 -25.80
CA ASP A 592 -26.68 24.92 -26.11
C ASP A 592 -27.52 23.66 -26.37
N ASP A 593 -28.47 23.38 -25.47
CA ASP A 593 -29.40 22.25 -25.57
C ASP A 593 -30.21 22.25 -26.88
N ARG A 594 -30.57 23.43 -27.41
CA ARG A 594 -31.35 23.50 -28.66
C ARG A 594 -30.52 23.08 -29.85
N VAL A 595 -29.23 23.41 -29.89
CA VAL A 595 -28.32 22.97 -30.95
C VAL A 595 -28.20 21.45 -30.91
N GLU A 596 -27.99 20.88 -29.72
CA GLU A 596 -27.91 19.43 -29.53
C GLU A 596 -29.21 18.70 -29.93
N LEU A 597 -30.36 19.22 -29.50
CA LEU A 597 -31.66 18.63 -29.85
C LEU A 597 -32.00 18.81 -31.33
N SER A 598 -31.56 19.90 -31.96
CA SER A 598 -31.70 20.11 -33.40
C SER A 598 -30.92 19.07 -34.19
N GLU A 599 -29.70 18.76 -33.75
CA GLU A 599 -28.91 17.66 -34.30
C GLU A 599 -29.62 16.31 -34.10
N ILE A 600 -30.12 16.03 -32.89
CA ILE A 600 -30.80 14.75 -32.58
C ILE A 600 -32.07 14.56 -33.41
N PHE A 601 -32.93 15.58 -33.47
CA PHE A 601 -34.26 15.53 -34.08
C PHE A 601 -34.33 16.13 -35.49
N ASN A 602 -33.18 16.32 -36.15
CA ASN A 602 -33.10 16.81 -37.53
C ASN A 602 -33.90 18.10 -37.77
N GLY A 603 -33.78 19.07 -36.85
CA GLY A 603 -34.48 20.37 -36.93
C GLY A 603 -35.99 20.34 -36.64
N ASN A 604 -36.55 19.24 -36.12
CA ASN A 604 -37.98 19.18 -35.79
C ASN A 604 -38.32 20.04 -34.56
N GLU A 605 -38.74 21.28 -34.79
CA GLU A 605 -39.04 22.29 -33.75
C GLU A 605 -40.03 21.82 -32.67
N ALA A 606 -41.04 21.01 -33.02
CA ALA A 606 -42.01 20.52 -32.06
C ALA A 606 -41.37 19.55 -31.05
N LEU A 607 -40.49 18.66 -31.52
CA LEU A 607 -39.73 17.74 -30.65
C LEU A 607 -38.65 18.49 -29.87
N ILE A 608 -37.93 19.42 -30.52
CA ILE A 608 -36.89 20.24 -29.87
C ILE A 608 -37.49 21.00 -28.69
N LYS A 609 -38.59 21.73 -28.89
CA LYS A 609 -39.26 22.47 -27.81
C LYS A 609 -39.71 21.55 -26.67
N LYS A 610 -40.39 20.44 -27.01
CA LYS A 610 -40.87 19.46 -26.03
C LYS A 610 -39.75 18.89 -25.16
N TYR A 611 -38.65 18.46 -25.77
CA TYR A 611 -37.56 17.81 -25.04
C TYR A 611 -36.64 18.82 -24.36
N ALA A 612 -36.51 20.04 -24.86
CA ALA A 612 -35.83 21.13 -24.15
C ALA A 612 -36.54 21.46 -22.82
N GLU A 613 -37.87 21.58 -22.84
CA GLU A 613 -38.68 21.79 -21.62
C GLU A 613 -38.50 20.64 -20.63
N LYS A 614 -38.55 19.38 -21.11
CA LYS A 614 -38.32 18.20 -20.26
C LYS A 614 -36.92 18.17 -19.65
N LEU A 615 -35.88 18.42 -20.43
CA LEU A 615 -34.51 18.45 -19.93
C LEU A 615 -34.33 19.55 -18.86
N SER A 616 -34.93 20.72 -19.07
CA SER A 616 -34.90 21.79 -18.07
C SER A 616 -35.54 21.39 -16.73
N ILE A 617 -36.63 20.60 -16.76
CA ILE A 617 -37.32 20.12 -15.57
C ILE A 617 -36.54 18.99 -14.90
N SER A 618 -36.07 18.02 -15.67
CA SER A 618 -35.41 16.80 -15.14
C SER A 618 -34.01 17.05 -14.60
N PHE A 619 -33.32 18.09 -15.04
CA PHE A 619 -31.91 18.35 -14.71
C PHE A 619 -31.68 19.69 -14.00
N GLU A 620 -32.69 20.22 -13.30
CA GLU A 620 -32.62 21.53 -12.66
C GLU A 620 -31.31 21.72 -11.86
N ARG A 621 -30.47 22.67 -12.31
CA ARG A 621 -29.17 23.05 -11.72
C ARG A 621 -28.08 21.96 -11.71
N VAL A 622 -28.17 20.89 -12.52
CA VAL A 622 -27.11 19.86 -12.63
C VAL A 622 -26.68 19.62 -14.08
N GLU A 623 -25.95 20.59 -14.61
CA GLU A 623 -25.52 20.65 -16.01
C GLU A 623 -24.67 19.45 -16.45
N TYR A 624 -23.73 19.00 -15.62
CA TYR A 624 -22.89 17.82 -15.93
C TYR A 624 -23.72 16.57 -16.25
N ALA A 625 -24.76 16.29 -15.46
CA ALA A 625 -25.60 15.11 -15.68
C ALA A 625 -26.43 15.22 -16.96
N LYS A 626 -26.91 16.42 -17.28
CA LYS A 626 -27.64 16.73 -18.52
C LYS A 626 -26.76 16.49 -19.75
N ASN A 627 -25.52 16.99 -19.72
CA ASN A 627 -24.59 16.87 -20.83
C ASN A 627 -24.29 15.38 -21.10
N ASN A 628 -24.07 14.59 -20.05
CA ASN A 628 -23.84 13.15 -20.19
C ASN A 628 -25.07 12.41 -20.73
N PHE A 629 -26.28 12.75 -20.25
CA PHE A 629 -27.52 12.20 -20.79
C PHE A 629 -27.66 12.45 -22.29
N ILE A 630 -27.37 13.67 -22.74
CA ILE A 630 -27.45 14.06 -24.16
C ILE A 630 -26.43 13.28 -25.00
N ARG A 631 -25.18 13.12 -24.53
CA ARG A 631 -24.19 12.28 -25.23
C ARG A 631 -24.68 10.84 -25.42
N VAL A 632 -25.30 10.26 -24.38
CA VAL A 632 -25.91 8.91 -24.46
C VAL A 632 -27.03 8.88 -25.51
N VAL A 633 -27.86 9.93 -25.60
CA VAL A 633 -28.90 10.04 -26.64
C VAL A 633 -28.30 10.14 -28.04
N LYS A 634 -27.20 10.89 -28.23
CA LYS A 634 -26.52 11.01 -29.55
C LYS A 634 -26.00 9.65 -30.03
N VAL A 635 -25.31 8.90 -29.19
CA VAL A 635 -24.82 7.57 -29.57
C VAL A 635 -25.94 6.55 -29.74
N MET A 636 -27.02 6.68 -28.95
CA MET A 636 -28.23 5.88 -29.14
C MET A 636 -28.89 6.16 -30.49
N LYS A 637 -28.95 7.44 -30.92
CA LYS A 637 -29.40 7.82 -32.26
C LYS A 637 -28.52 7.17 -33.33
N ALA A 638 -27.20 7.31 -33.23
CA ALA A 638 -26.26 6.72 -34.19
C ALA A 638 -26.46 5.20 -34.31
N PHE A 639 -26.62 4.51 -33.18
CA PHE A 639 -26.92 3.08 -33.14
C PHE A 639 -28.27 2.74 -33.79
N ILE A 640 -29.35 3.46 -33.47
CA ILE A 640 -30.69 3.21 -34.03
C ILE A 640 -30.65 3.27 -35.56
N LEU A 641 -29.96 4.28 -36.11
CA LEU A 641 -29.90 4.54 -37.56
C LEU A 641 -28.94 3.61 -38.31
N ASN A 642 -28.03 2.91 -37.62
CA ASN A 642 -27.06 2.02 -38.26
C ASN A 642 -27.56 0.56 -38.29
N ASP A 643 -27.97 0.04 -39.45
CA ASP A 643 -28.50 -1.31 -39.60
C ASP A 643 -27.43 -2.43 -39.62
N SER A 644 -26.16 -2.08 -39.85
CA SER A 644 -25.02 -3.02 -39.88
C SER A 644 -24.65 -3.58 -38.51
N VAL A 645 -25.08 -2.93 -37.45
CA VAL A 645 -24.77 -3.27 -36.05
C VAL A 645 -26.02 -3.70 -35.29
N LYS A 646 -25.86 -4.65 -34.37
CA LYS A 646 -26.96 -5.23 -33.56
C LYS A 646 -26.73 -5.12 -32.06
N SER A 647 -25.50 -4.94 -31.61
CA SER A 647 -25.14 -4.93 -30.20
C SER A 647 -24.32 -3.70 -29.85
N PHE A 648 -24.79 -2.94 -28.86
CA PHE A 648 -24.13 -1.73 -28.38
C PHE A 648 -23.89 -1.81 -26.88
N LEU A 649 -22.65 -1.60 -26.43
CA LEU A 649 -22.27 -1.55 -25.02
C LEU A 649 -22.00 -0.10 -24.59
N CYS A 650 -22.93 0.49 -23.84
CA CYS A 650 -22.84 1.86 -23.36
C CYS A 650 -22.31 1.89 -21.92
N LEU A 651 -21.03 2.24 -21.72
CA LEU A 651 -20.37 2.28 -20.42
C LEU A 651 -20.35 3.69 -19.84
N ASN A 652 -20.98 3.82 -18.68
CA ASN A 652 -21.14 5.07 -17.95
C ASN A 652 -20.50 5.00 -16.55
N ASN A 653 -20.33 6.15 -15.89
CA ASN A 653 -19.92 6.21 -14.48
C ASN A 653 -21.03 5.71 -13.54
N LYS A 654 -22.30 5.82 -13.95
CA LYS A 654 -23.49 5.43 -13.16
C LYS A 654 -24.51 4.71 -14.04
N LEU A 655 -25.33 3.86 -13.42
CA LEU A 655 -26.45 3.18 -14.09
C LEU A 655 -27.69 4.08 -14.11
N PRO A 656 -28.53 3.97 -15.16
CA PRO A 656 -29.79 4.69 -15.21
C PRO A 656 -30.78 4.10 -14.19
N GLN A 657 -31.60 4.97 -13.60
CA GLN A 657 -32.63 4.59 -12.63
C GLN A 657 -34.02 4.83 -13.23
N GLU A 658 -35.03 4.09 -12.77
CA GLU A 658 -36.41 4.26 -13.24
C GLU A 658 -37.14 5.33 -12.44
N ASN A 659 -37.64 6.36 -13.12
CA ASN A 659 -38.42 7.46 -12.53
C ASN A 659 -37.72 8.17 -11.34
N LYS A 660 -36.39 8.09 -11.28
CA LYS A 660 -35.56 8.60 -10.18
C LYS A 660 -34.24 9.15 -10.74
N GLY A 661 -33.82 10.29 -10.20
CA GLY A 661 -32.46 10.82 -10.40
C GLY A 661 -32.21 11.51 -11.73
N LEU A 662 -30.96 11.92 -11.92
CA LEU A 662 -30.47 12.71 -13.06
C LEU A 662 -30.01 11.83 -14.25
N PHE A 663 -30.39 10.56 -14.29
CA PHE A 663 -30.10 9.65 -15.40
C PHE A 663 -31.22 8.61 -15.49
N ASP A 664 -32.33 8.98 -16.14
CA ASP A 664 -33.58 8.21 -16.13
C ASP A 664 -33.72 7.31 -17.37
N ILE A 665 -33.94 6.01 -17.15
CA ILE A 665 -34.14 5.05 -18.24
C ILE A 665 -35.45 5.30 -19.00
N LYS A 666 -36.52 5.78 -18.33
CA LYS A 666 -37.80 6.06 -18.98
C LYS A 666 -37.68 7.24 -19.94
N LEU A 667 -36.92 8.26 -19.54
CA LEU A 667 -36.62 9.38 -20.43
C LEU A 667 -35.81 8.90 -21.64
N LEU A 668 -34.82 8.03 -21.48
CA LEU A 668 -34.09 7.42 -22.60
C LEU A 668 -35.02 6.63 -23.54
N GLU A 669 -35.93 5.83 -23.00
CA GLU A 669 -36.94 5.10 -23.78
C GLU A 669 -37.82 6.06 -24.60
N GLU A 670 -38.24 7.18 -24.01
CA GLU A 670 -39.02 8.20 -24.72
C GLU A 670 -38.24 8.87 -25.85
N PHE A 671 -36.96 9.20 -25.64
CA PHE A 671 -36.09 9.75 -26.68
C PHE A 671 -35.90 8.73 -27.81
N ALA A 672 -35.66 7.46 -27.48
CA ALA A 672 -35.54 6.38 -28.45
C ALA A 672 -36.82 6.25 -29.30
N ASP A 673 -38.00 6.23 -28.68
CA ASP A 673 -39.28 6.17 -29.38
C ASP A 673 -39.51 7.39 -30.30
N ALA A 674 -39.10 8.58 -29.87
CA ALA A 674 -39.19 9.78 -30.70
C ALA A 674 -38.27 9.70 -31.92
N ILE A 675 -37.02 9.24 -31.74
CA ILE A 675 -36.05 9.03 -32.83
C ILE A 675 -36.57 7.96 -33.79
N ILE A 676 -37.00 6.80 -33.29
CA ILE A 676 -37.54 5.70 -34.11
C ILE A 676 -38.73 6.15 -34.96
N LYS A 677 -39.66 6.92 -34.38
CA LYS A 677 -40.82 7.48 -35.10
C LYS A 677 -40.42 8.52 -36.13
N LEU A 678 -39.51 9.43 -35.77
CA LEU A 678 -39.04 10.50 -36.65
C LEU A 678 -38.40 9.94 -37.93
N TYR A 679 -37.61 8.88 -37.81
CA TYR A 679 -36.90 8.25 -38.94
C TYR A 679 -37.64 7.06 -39.54
N GLY A 680 -38.86 6.74 -39.09
CA GLY A 680 -39.71 5.70 -39.69
C GLY A 680 -39.19 4.27 -39.55
N ILE A 681 -38.41 3.96 -38.50
CA ILE A 681 -37.81 2.63 -38.30
C ILE A 681 -38.88 1.63 -37.86
N LYS A 682 -39.16 0.62 -38.70
CA LYS A 682 -40.20 -0.39 -38.44
C LYS A 682 -39.70 -1.51 -37.54
N GLY A 683 -40.56 -2.01 -36.65
CA GLY A 683 -40.30 -3.19 -35.82
C GLY A 683 -39.43 -2.95 -34.58
N LEU A 684 -38.95 -1.73 -34.35
CA LEU A 684 -38.19 -1.33 -33.18
C LEU A 684 -39.03 -0.47 -32.23
N LYS A 685 -38.83 -0.63 -30.91
CA LYS A 685 -39.43 0.22 -29.87
C LYS A 685 -38.37 0.53 -28.82
N GLY A 686 -38.39 1.72 -28.24
CA GLY A 686 -37.39 2.17 -27.26
C GLY A 686 -37.25 1.24 -26.07
N LYS A 687 -38.38 0.80 -25.50
CA LYS A 687 -38.42 -0.16 -24.37
C LYS A 687 -37.82 -1.53 -24.69
N ASP A 688 -37.89 -1.96 -25.95
CA ASP A 688 -37.41 -3.28 -26.37
C ASP A 688 -35.93 -3.20 -26.78
N LEU A 689 -35.45 -2.00 -27.15
CA LEU A 689 -34.07 -1.69 -27.51
C LEU A 689 -33.15 -1.56 -26.28
N LEU A 690 -33.59 -0.82 -25.26
CA LEU A 690 -32.76 -0.45 -24.10
C LEU A 690 -32.70 -1.57 -23.07
N TYR A 691 -31.49 -1.90 -22.60
CA TYR A 691 -31.30 -2.94 -21.60
C TYR A 691 -30.25 -2.54 -20.55
N SER A 692 -30.65 -2.35 -19.29
CA SER A 692 -29.75 -1.92 -18.21
C SER A 692 -29.29 -3.09 -17.33
N ILE A 693 -27.98 -3.28 -17.25
CA ILE A 693 -27.33 -4.33 -16.45
C ILE A 693 -26.81 -3.75 -15.13
N ASN A 694 -27.23 -4.34 -14.02
CA ASN A 694 -26.77 -4.02 -12.67
C ASN A 694 -26.08 -5.22 -12.01
N SER A 695 -25.45 -5.00 -10.85
CA SER A 695 -24.70 -6.03 -10.12
C SER A 695 -25.59 -7.02 -9.36
N GLU A 696 -26.79 -6.62 -8.93
CA GLU A 696 -27.66 -7.44 -8.08
C GLU A 696 -28.30 -8.63 -8.80
N ASP A 697 -28.78 -8.43 -10.04
CA ASP A 697 -29.42 -9.46 -10.87
C ASP A 697 -28.58 -9.79 -12.12
N TYR A 698 -27.25 -9.62 -12.02
CA TYR A 698 -26.32 -9.66 -13.14
C TYR A 698 -26.44 -10.93 -14.00
N ASP A 699 -26.33 -12.12 -13.41
CA ASP A 699 -26.28 -13.38 -14.16
C ASP A 699 -27.58 -13.68 -14.91
N ALA A 700 -28.73 -13.34 -14.32
CA ALA A 700 -30.04 -13.50 -14.95
C ALA A 700 -30.21 -12.55 -16.14
N LYS A 701 -29.94 -11.26 -15.92
CA LYS A 701 -29.98 -10.24 -16.97
C LYS A 701 -29.00 -10.54 -18.09
N ARG A 702 -27.81 -11.05 -17.74
CA ARG A 702 -26.80 -11.47 -18.69
C ARG A 702 -27.30 -12.58 -19.60
N THR A 703 -27.85 -13.63 -19.02
CA THR A 703 -28.38 -14.76 -19.77
C THR A 703 -29.48 -14.31 -20.74
N GLU A 704 -30.36 -13.42 -20.29
CA GLU A 704 -31.44 -12.87 -21.11
C GLU A 704 -30.93 -12.07 -22.31
N PHE A 705 -30.07 -11.06 -22.10
CA PHE A 705 -29.61 -10.24 -23.23
C PHE A 705 -28.74 -11.04 -24.20
N ILE A 706 -27.91 -11.98 -23.72
CA ILE A 706 -27.12 -12.87 -24.58
C ILE A 706 -28.04 -13.70 -25.46
N GLN A 707 -29.13 -14.24 -24.91
CA GLN A 707 -30.11 -15.02 -25.67
C GLN A 707 -30.81 -14.17 -26.73
N ARG A 708 -31.19 -12.93 -26.39
CA ARG A 708 -31.82 -11.98 -27.32
C ARG A 708 -30.88 -11.58 -28.45
N LEU A 709 -29.62 -11.23 -28.14
CA LEU A 709 -28.59 -10.95 -29.14
C LEU A 709 -28.32 -12.16 -30.05
N SER A 710 -28.27 -13.38 -29.49
CA SER A 710 -28.07 -14.61 -30.25
C SER A 710 -29.21 -14.92 -31.23
N LYS A 711 -30.42 -14.38 -30.98
CA LYS A 711 -31.58 -14.44 -31.90
C LYS A 711 -31.54 -13.35 -32.99
N GLY A 712 -30.55 -12.46 -32.96
CA GLY A 712 -30.42 -11.35 -33.90
C GLY A 712 -31.19 -10.08 -33.53
N GLU A 713 -31.68 -9.97 -32.28
CA GLU A 713 -32.31 -8.74 -31.79
C GLU A 713 -31.30 -7.59 -31.67
N LYS A 714 -31.73 -6.35 -31.92
CA LYS A 714 -30.92 -5.14 -31.81
C LYS A 714 -31.04 -4.57 -30.39
N LEU A 715 -29.95 -4.55 -29.61
CA LEU A 715 -29.95 -4.10 -28.22
C LEU A 715 -28.92 -3.01 -27.93
N PHE A 716 -29.36 -2.01 -27.18
CA PHE A 716 -28.54 -0.98 -26.57
C PHE A 716 -28.37 -1.27 -25.08
N VAL A 717 -27.26 -1.91 -24.74
CA VAL A 717 -26.96 -2.39 -23.40
C VAL A 717 -26.24 -1.30 -22.61
N ILE A 718 -26.87 -0.81 -21.55
CA ILE A 718 -26.31 0.19 -20.66
C ILE A 718 -25.72 -0.49 -19.44
N SER A 719 -24.47 -0.16 -19.12
CA SER A 719 -23.84 -0.59 -17.88
C SER A 719 -22.91 0.48 -17.31
N SER A 720 -22.32 0.18 -16.15
CA SER A 720 -21.29 1.00 -15.54
C SER A 720 -19.93 0.33 -15.60
N TYR A 721 -18.86 1.13 -15.54
CA TYR A 721 -17.49 0.61 -15.43
C TYR A 721 -17.34 -0.38 -14.27
N ASN A 722 -17.97 -0.13 -13.11
CA ASN A 722 -17.88 -1.03 -11.95
C ASN A 722 -18.67 -2.34 -12.14
N THR A 723 -19.76 -2.33 -12.91
CA THR A 723 -20.62 -3.52 -13.08
C THR A 723 -20.06 -4.49 -14.11
N VAL A 724 -19.55 -3.98 -15.24
CA VAL A 724 -19.16 -4.79 -16.40
C VAL A 724 -17.69 -4.61 -16.79
N GLY A 725 -17.00 -3.59 -16.27
CA GLY A 725 -15.62 -3.25 -16.64
C GLY A 725 -14.56 -4.28 -16.23
N ALA A 726 -14.80 -5.12 -15.21
CA ALA A 726 -13.86 -6.15 -14.74
C ALA A 726 -14.46 -7.58 -14.75
N GLY A 727 -13.69 -8.57 -15.22
CA GLY A 727 -14.00 -10.00 -15.10
C GLY A 727 -15.20 -10.61 -15.84
N GLN A 728 -16.07 -9.84 -16.52
CA GLN A 728 -17.30 -10.40 -17.13
C GLN A 728 -17.16 -10.87 -18.58
N ASN A 729 -17.74 -12.03 -18.91
CA ASN A 729 -17.88 -12.56 -20.27
C ASN A 729 -19.17 -12.02 -20.93
N LEU A 730 -19.05 -11.25 -22.01
CA LEU A 730 -20.19 -10.62 -22.71
C LEU A 730 -20.41 -11.19 -24.12
N GLN A 731 -19.59 -12.16 -24.50
CA GLN A 731 -19.61 -12.84 -25.78
C GLN A 731 -20.96 -13.53 -25.98
N TYR A 732 -21.44 -13.56 -27.22
CA TYR A 732 -22.70 -14.20 -27.57
C TYR A 732 -22.58 -14.91 -28.93
N LYS A 733 -23.40 -15.94 -29.13
CA LYS A 733 -23.40 -16.71 -30.38
C LYS A 733 -23.81 -15.83 -31.57
N ALA A 734 -23.05 -15.87 -32.66
CA ALA A 734 -23.40 -15.12 -33.85
C ALA A 734 -24.76 -15.59 -34.43
N PRO A 735 -25.70 -14.67 -34.72
CA PRO A 735 -26.95 -15.00 -35.40
C PRO A 735 -26.67 -15.59 -36.79
N GLY A 736 -27.46 -16.57 -37.21
CA GLY A 736 -27.21 -17.31 -38.47
C GLY A 736 -27.24 -16.46 -39.76
N ASN A 737 -27.78 -15.24 -39.70
CA ASN A 737 -27.84 -14.28 -40.80
C ASN A 737 -26.89 -13.07 -40.62
N ALA A 738 -26.03 -13.08 -39.59
CA ALA A 738 -25.12 -11.97 -39.33
C ALA A 738 -23.89 -12.04 -40.24
N THR A 739 -23.53 -10.90 -40.85
CA THR A 739 -22.23 -10.75 -41.53
C THR A 739 -21.13 -10.74 -40.47
N ILE A 740 -20.23 -11.73 -40.51
CA ILE A 740 -19.11 -11.87 -39.58
C ILE A 740 -17.80 -12.06 -40.33
N VAL A 741 -16.72 -11.55 -39.75
CA VAL A 741 -15.35 -11.65 -40.25
C VAL A 741 -14.51 -12.39 -39.22
N ALA A 742 -13.76 -13.40 -39.67
CA ALA A 742 -12.76 -14.06 -38.85
C ALA A 742 -11.44 -13.27 -38.90
N VAL A 743 -11.00 -12.75 -37.76
CA VAL A 743 -9.76 -11.97 -37.61
C VAL A 743 -8.60 -12.79 -37.05
N ASN A 744 -8.86 -14.01 -36.57
CA ASN A 744 -7.84 -15.00 -36.20
C ASN A 744 -8.40 -16.43 -36.18
N ASP A 745 -7.49 -17.40 -36.18
CA ASP A 745 -7.79 -18.84 -36.18
C ASP A 745 -7.99 -19.42 -34.78
N TYR A 746 -8.07 -18.57 -33.74
CA TYR A 746 -8.32 -19.00 -32.36
C TYR A 746 -9.80 -19.31 -32.16
N ASP A 747 -10.25 -20.40 -32.76
CA ASP A 747 -11.61 -20.90 -32.64
C ASP A 747 -11.84 -21.48 -31.23
N ARG A 748 -12.73 -20.85 -30.46
CA ARG A 748 -13.14 -21.33 -29.13
C ARG A 748 -14.30 -22.33 -29.19
N GLY A 749 -14.73 -22.75 -30.37
CA GLY A 749 -15.67 -23.87 -30.58
C GLY A 749 -17.16 -23.50 -30.54
N ASP A 750 -17.52 -22.28 -30.10
CA ASP A 750 -18.92 -21.89 -29.86
C ASP A 750 -19.49 -20.85 -30.86
N MET A 751 -18.74 -20.49 -31.91
CA MET A 751 -19.13 -19.43 -32.88
C MET A 751 -19.57 -18.12 -32.19
N GLU A 752 -18.89 -17.77 -31.09
CA GLU A 752 -19.16 -16.56 -30.33
C GLU A 752 -18.53 -15.33 -31.00
N LYS A 753 -19.23 -14.20 -30.94
CA LYS A 753 -18.75 -12.87 -31.34
C LYS A 753 -18.81 -11.87 -30.19
N ASP A 754 -18.03 -10.79 -30.31
CA ASP A 754 -18.07 -9.63 -29.43
C ASP A 754 -19.17 -8.62 -29.82
N PHE A 755 -19.36 -7.61 -28.98
CA PHE A 755 -20.25 -6.48 -29.28
C PHE A 755 -19.75 -5.66 -30.47
N ASP A 756 -20.69 -5.12 -31.26
CA ASP A 756 -20.40 -4.35 -32.48
C ASP A 756 -20.00 -2.90 -32.17
N CYS A 757 -20.54 -2.34 -31.10
CA CYS A 757 -20.35 -0.94 -30.71
C CYS A 757 -20.05 -0.80 -29.22
N ILE A 758 -19.26 0.22 -28.86
CA ILE A 758 -19.03 0.62 -27.48
C ILE A 758 -19.10 2.15 -27.33
N TYR A 759 -19.69 2.64 -26.24
CA TYR A 759 -19.55 4.03 -25.80
C TYR A 759 -18.78 4.11 -24.48
N LEU A 760 -17.86 5.07 -24.40
CA LEU A 760 -17.01 5.33 -23.24
C LEU A 760 -17.27 6.74 -22.69
N GLU A 761 -17.96 6.85 -21.55
CA GLU A 761 -18.02 8.10 -20.76
C GLU A 761 -16.67 8.37 -20.10
N LYS A 762 -16.25 9.63 -19.95
CA LYS A 762 -15.03 9.99 -19.21
C LYS A 762 -15.06 9.38 -17.79
N PRO A 763 -14.11 8.51 -17.39
CA PRO A 763 -14.05 8.01 -16.03
C PRO A 763 -13.83 9.16 -15.03
N THR A 764 -14.70 9.30 -14.02
CA THR A 764 -14.60 10.42 -13.04
C THR A 764 -14.40 10.00 -11.59
N ASN A 765 -14.73 8.75 -11.21
CA ASN A 765 -14.65 8.27 -9.83
C ASN A 765 -13.32 7.52 -9.56
N LEU A 766 -12.21 8.08 -10.05
CA LEU A 766 -10.87 7.48 -9.94
C LEU A 766 -10.24 7.69 -8.56
N LEU A 767 -10.58 8.81 -7.91
CA LEU A 767 -10.21 9.11 -6.52
C LEU A 767 -11.48 9.21 -5.68
N VAL A 768 -11.35 9.02 -4.37
CA VAL A 768 -12.45 9.29 -3.43
C VAL A 768 -12.83 10.77 -3.52
N ASN A 769 -14.13 11.05 -3.61
CA ASN A 769 -14.63 12.41 -3.71
C ASN A 769 -14.92 12.98 -2.32
N VAL A 770 -14.09 13.93 -1.88
CA VAL A 770 -14.29 14.68 -0.63
C VAL A 770 -15.27 15.84 -0.89
N ASP A 771 -16.55 15.68 -0.52
CA ASP A 771 -17.61 16.67 -0.77
C ASP A 771 -18.25 17.12 0.55
N SER A 772 -18.09 18.40 0.90
CA SER A 772 -18.64 18.94 2.15
C SER A 772 -20.15 18.84 2.26
N LYS A 773 -20.89 18.75 1.14
CA LYS A 773 -22.35 18.61 1.17
C LYS A 773 -22.81 17.19 1.50
N LYS A 774 -21.99 16.18 1.18
CA LYS A 774 -22.33 14.76 1.34
C LYS A 774 -21.67 14.15 2.57
N GLY A 775 -20.62 14.79 3.09
CA GLY A 775 -19.74 14.17 4.07
C GLY A 775 -18.85 13.11 3.42
N ILE A 776 -18.10 12.41 4.25
CA ILE A 776 -17.27 11.27 3.86
C ILE A 776 -17.37 10.22 4.97
N GLU A 777 -17.47 8.95 4.58
CA GLU A 777 -17.48 7.83 5.53
C GLU A 777 -16.05 7.47 5.95
N ALA A 778 -15.90 6.79 7.09
CA ALA A 778 -14.58 6.43 7.61
C ALA A 778 -13.74 5.62 6.61
N GLU A 779 -14.34 4.62 5.94
CA GLU A 779 -13.62 3.82 4.93
C GLU A 779 -13.11 4.66 3.75
N ASP A 780 -13.93 5.60 3.28
CA ASP A 780 -13.58 6.49 2.17
C ASP A 780 -12.53 7.53 2.59
N LEU A 781 -12.59 8.04 3.82
CA LEU A 781 -11.56 8.90 4.39
C LEU A 781 -10.20 8.22 4.35
N ILE A 782 -10.10 6.99 4.87
CA ILE A 782 -8.82 6.26 4.92
C ILE A 782 -8.36 5.89 3.52
N ARG A 783 -9.26 5.50 2.61
CA ARG A 783 -8.91 5.27 1.22
C ARG A 783 -8.34 6.52 0.55
N PHE A 784 -8.96 7.68 0.80
CA PHE A 784 -8.47 8.96 0.29
C PHE A 784 -7.07 9.28 0.83
N VAL A 785 -6.83 9.07 2.13
CA VAL A 785 -5.49 9.25 2.73
C VAL A 785 -4.46 8.37 2.03
N TYR A 786 -4.71 7.08 1.83
CA TYR A 786 -3.81 6.21 1.06
C TYR A 786 -3.55 6.73 -0.35
N GLN A 787 -4.58 7.13 -1.08
CA GLN A 787 -4.43 7.70 -2.42
C GLN A 787 -3.51 8.92 -2.43
N MET A 788 -3.65 9.82 -1.44
CA MET A 788 -2.81 11.01 -1.34
C MET A 788 -1.37 10.67 -0.94
N GLU A 789 -1.18 9.78 0.04
CA GLU A 789 0.15 9.32 0.45
C GLU A 789 0.91 8.66 -0.72
N PHE A 790 0.25 7.84 -1.53
CA PHE A 790 0.88 7.23 -2.71
C PHE A 790 1.29 8.28 -3.75
N LEU A 791 0.42 9.26 -4.04
CA LEU A 791 0.76 10.34 -4.97
C LEU A 791 1.88 11.24 -4.44
N MET A 792 1.95 11.46 -3.12
CA MET A 792 3.03 12.20 -2.47
C MET A 792 4.36 11.43 -2.48
N GLU A 793 4.32 10.11 -2.28
CA GLU A 793 5.49 9.23 -2.38
C GLU A 793 6.11 9.28 -3.79
N ARG A 794 5.26 9.32 -4.83
CA ARG A 794 5.65 9.51 -6.23
C ARG A 794 6.03 10.94 -6.60
N GLY A 795 5.88 11.91 -5.70
CA GLY A 795 6.10 13.34 -5.97
C GLY A 795 5.14 13.97 -6.99
N GLU A 796 4.13 13.21 -7.45
CA GLU A 796 3.07 13.70 -8.34
C GLU A 796 2.21 14.77 -7.67
N VAL A 797 2.10 14.70 -6.34
CA VAL A 797 1.53 15.75 -5.49
C VAL A 797 2.60 16.18 -4.49
N SER A 798 2.84 17.49 -4.38
CA SER A 798 3.75 18.01 -3.36
C SER A 798 3.21 17.68 -1.95
N ARG A 799 4.10 17.41 -0.99
CA ARG A 799 3.68 17.08 0.37
C ARG A 799 2.79 18.16 1.01
N LYS A 800 3.08 19.43 0.72
CA LYS A 800 2.27 20.57 1.18
C LYS A 800 0.82 20.50 0.67
N ASP A 801 0.64 20.27 -0.64
CA ASP A 801 -0.69 20.21 -1.23
C ASP A 801 -1.44 18.92 -0.83
N GLY A 802 -0.74 17.79 -0.72
CA GLY A 802 -1.32 16.50 -0.30
C GLY A 802 -1.80 16.52 1.16
N ILE A 803 -0.99 17.03 2.09
CA ILE A 803 -1.42 17.21 3.48
C ILE A 803 -2.60 18.19 3.58
N ALA A 804 -2.63 19.26 2.78
CA ALA A 804 -3.75 20.19 2.78
C ALA A 804 -5.08 19.51 2.40
N VAL A 805 -5.10 18.65 1.37
CA VAL A 805 -6.33 17.94 0.99
C VAL A 805 -6.66 16.77 1.93
N ILE A 806 -5.67 16.14 2.58
CA ILE A 806 -5.93 15.19 3.67
C ILE A 806 -6.66 15.90 4.83
N LYS A 807 -6.20 17.09 5.22
CA LYS A 807 -6.88 17.90 6.25
C LYS A 807 -8.31 18.26 5.82
N ASP A 808 -8.51 18.65 4.57
CA ASP A 808 -9.85 18.89 4.02
C ASP A 808 -10.76 17.64 4.18
N ALA A 809 -10.22 16.43 3.97
CA ALA A 809 -10.98 15.19 4.15
C ALA A 809 -11.37 14.93 5.62
N PHE A 810 -10.46 15.14 6.58
CA PHE A 810 -10.79 15.04 8.01
C PHE A 810 -11.79 16.12 8.46
N ILE A 811 -11.69 17.34 7.94
CA ILE A 811 -12.68 18.41 8.18
C ILE A 811 -14.06 17.97 7.67
N CYS A 812 -14.12 17.41 6.46
CA CYS A 812 -15.35 16.89 5.89
C CYS A 812 -15.93 15.72 6.71
N PHE A 813 -15.09 14.83 7.23
CA PHE A 813 -15.47 13.71 8.10
C PHE A 813 -16.09 14.19 9.42
N SER A 814 -15.69 15.37 9.87
CA SER A 814 -16.17 16.02 11.10
C SER A 814 -17.41 16.89 10.88
N GLY A 815 -17.93 16.96 9.64
CA GLY A 815 -19.07 17.81 9.28
C GLY A 815 -18.71 19.28 9.00
N GLY A 816 -17.42 19.61 8.88
CA GLY A 816 -16.94 20.96 8.55
C GLY A 816 -16.93 21.26 7.03
N TYR A 817 -16.85 22.56 6.68
CA TYR A 817 -17.02 23.05 5.29
C TYR A 817 -15.86 23.89 4.75
N THR A 818 -14.83 24.19 5.57
CA THR A 818 -13.70 25.03 5.17
C THR A 818 -12.65 24.19 4.45
N PHE A 819 -12.33 24.55 3.19
CA PHE A 819 -11.39 23.81 2.35
C PHE A 819 -10.21 24.64 1.85
N SER A 820 -9.08 23.98 1.62
CA SER A 820 -7.83 24.55 1.11
C SER A 820 -7.88 25.07 -0.34
N GLY A 821 -8.90 24.70 -1.11
CA GLY A 821 -8.99 24.98 -2.55
C GLY A 821 -8.09 24.11 -3.44
N LYS A 822 -7.42 23.10 -2.87
CA LYS A 822 -6.46 22.22 -3.58
C LYS A 822 -7.05 20.92 -4.12
N LYS A 823 -8.36 20.68 -3.93
CA LYS A 823 -9.07 19.44 -4.33
C LYS A 823 -8.84 19.01 -5.78
N GLY A 824 -8.65 19.94 -6.71
CA GLY A 824 -8.42 19.62 -8.13
C GLY A 824 -6.99 19.21 -8.49
N LYS A 825 -6.01 19.38 -7.59
CA LYS A 825 -4.59 19.08 -7.87
C LYS A 825 -4.34 17.58 -8.09
N PRO A 826 -4.85 16.65 -7.25
CA PRO A 826 -4.59 15.23 -7.44
C PRO A 826 -5.17 14.64 -8.73
N TYR A 827 -6.20 15.26 -9.32
CA TYR A 827 -6.80 14.77 -10.57
C TYR A 827 -5.98 15.08 -11.83
N LYS A 828 -4.90 15.87 -11.70
CA LYS A 828 -4.04 16.31 -12.82
C LYS A 828 -2.74 15.52 -12.91
N THR A 829 -2.64 14.39 -12.22
CA THR A 829 -1.39 13.62 -12.15
C THR A 829 -1.38 12.44 -13.12
N ASP A 830 -0.18 11.98 -13.47
CA ASP A 830 0.01 10.87 -14.40
C ASP A 830 -0.60 9.57 -13.88
N SER A 831 -0.53 9.31 -12.56
CA SER A 831 -1.17 8.13 -11.99
C SER A 831 -2.69 8.15 -12.14
N VAL A 832 -3.34 9.33 -12.08
CA VAL A 832 -4.79 9.44 -12.34
C VAL A 832 -5.10 9.29 -13.83
N ASN A 833 -4.30 9.91 -14.71
CA ASN A 833 -4.38 9.72 -16.15
C ASN A 833 -4.29 8.23 -16.52
N ASN A 834 -3.27 7.54 -16.00
CA ASN A 834 -3.01 6.14 -16.29
C ASN A 834 -4.06 5.23 -15.65
N PHE A 835 -4.66 5.61 -14.52
CA PHE A 835 -5.83 4.90 -13.99
C PHE A 835 -7.07 5.06 -14.89
N ALA A 836 -7.28 6.24 -15.48
CA ALA A 836 -8.33 6.41 -16.49
C ALA A 836 -8.07 5.49 -17.70
N ILE A 837 -6.85 5.48 -18.23
CA ILE A 837 -6.44 4.63 -19.36
C ILE A 837 -6.59 3.15 -19.04
N ARG A 838 -6.21 2.72 -17.82
CA ARG A 838 -6.45 1.35 -17.33
C ARG A 838 -7.91 0.95 -17.49
N THR A 839 -8.80 1.82 -17.03
CA THR A 839 -10.26 1.62 -17.08
C THR A 839 -10.74 1.52 -18.52
N LEU A 840 -10.22 2.37 -19.41
CA LEU A 840 -10.57 2.37 -20.84
C LEU A 840 -10.04 1.11 -21.57
N ILE A 841 -8.80 0.67 -21.32
CA ILE A 841 -8.25 -0.58 -21.88
C ILE A 841 -9.09 -1.78 -21.46
N GLN A 842 -9.48 -1.85 -20.18
CA GLN A 842 -10.30 -2.95 -19.67
C GLN A 842 -11.72 -2.93 -20.25
N ALA A 843 -12.27 -1.73 -20.49
CA ALA A 843 -13.58 -1.51 -21.11
C ALA A 843 -13.58 -1.92 -22.59
N VAL A 844 -12.65 -1.41 -23.40
CA VAL A 844 -12.52 -1.79 -24.82
C VAL A 844 -12.14 -3.26 -24.95
N GLY A 845 -11.34 -3.80 -24.03
CA GLY A 845 -11.04 -5.22 -23.96
C GLY A 845 -12.26 -6.15 -23.86
N ARG A 846 -13.44 -5.63 -23.48
CA ARG A 846 -14.71 -6.39 -23.47
C ARG A 846 -15.21 -6.74 -24.86
N ILE A 847 -14.84 -5.95 -25.86
CA ILE A 847 -15.20 -6.18 -27.27
C ILE A 847 -14.06 -6.80 -28.10
N CYS A 848 -13.00 -7.29 -27.43
CA CYS A 848 -11.77 -7.79 -28.06
C CYS A 848 -11.50 -9.29 -27.79
N ARG A 849 -12.47 -10.09 -27.35
CA ARG A 849 -12.20 -11.42 -26.77
C ARG A 849 -12.32 -12.59 -27.76
N THR A 850 -12.98 -12.37 -28.88
CA THR A 850 -13.30 -13.40 -29.88
C THR A 850 -12.60 -13.13 -31.20
N GLY A 851 -12.38 -14.20 -31.98
CA GLY A 851 -11.87 -14.10 -33.36
C GLY A 851 -12.94 -13.76 -34.40
N LEU A 852 -14.24 -13.75 -34.04
CA LEU A 852 -15.34 -13.42 -34.93
C LEU A 852 -15.86 -12.01 -34.65
N LYS A 853 -15.77 -11.13 -35.65
CA LYS A 853 -16.08 -9.70 -35.55
C LYS A 853 -17.15 -9.27 -36.53
N ASN A 854 -17.79 -8.13 -36.26
CA ASN A 854 -18.51 -7.39 -37.28
C ASN A 854 -17.50 -6.77 -38.26
N PRO A 855 -17.79 -6.70 -39.57
CA PRO A 855 -16.99 -5.92 -40.51
C PRO A 855 -16.72 -4.48 -40.06
N ASP A 856 -17.69 -3.84 -39.40
CA ASP A 856 -17.56 -2.49 -38.89
C ASP A 856 -17.73 -2.47 -37.36
N ILE A 857 -16.71 -1.96 -36.66
CA ILE A 857 -16.68 -1.80 -35.21
C ILE A 857 -16.70 -0.31 -34.89
N TYR A 858 -17.61 0.13 -34.02
CA TYR A 858 -17.74 1.54 -33.66
C TYR A 858 -17.39 1.79 -32.19
N ILE A 859 -16.44 2.68 -31.95
CA ILE A 859 -16.00 3.14 -30.64
C ILE A 859 -16.39 4.61 -30.50
N TYR A 860 -17.50 4.85 -29.82
CA TYR A 860 -17.91 6.19 -29.46
C TYR A 860 -17.23 6.59 -28.15
N VAL A 861 -16.68 7.80 -28.09
CA VAL A 861 -15.90 8.24 -26.93
C VAL A 861 -16.31 9.64 -26.54
N ASP A 862 -16.51 9.89 -25.24
CA ASP A 862 -16.65 11.26 -24.75
C ASP A 862 -15.42 12.08 -25.19
N ASN A 863 -15.62 13.16 -25.95
CA ASN A 863 -14.51 13.94 -26.50
C ASN A 863 -13.55 14.45 -25.41
N THR A 864 -14.02 14.64 -24.17
CA THR A 864 -13.17 15.06 -23.05
C THR A 864 -12.13 14.01 -22.65
N ILE A 865 -12.32 12.73 -22.97
CA ILE A 865 -11.28 11.69 -22.82
C ILE A 865 -10.09 12.02 -23.72
N LEU A 866 -10.35 12.41 -24.98
CA LEU A 866 -9.31 12.66 -25.98
C LEU A 866 -8.56 13.98 -25.73
N THR A 867 -9.20 14.95 -25.08
CA THR A 867 -8.57 16.25 -24.78
C THR A 867 -7.87 16.26 -23.42
N ASP A 868 -8.39 15.54 -22.43
CA ASP A 868 -7.92 15.65 -21.04
C ASP A 868 -6.95 14.54 -20.63
N TYR A 869 -6.96 13.40 -21.32
CA TYR A 869 -6.05 12.28 -21.05
C TYR A 869 -5.04 12.10 -22.17
N ASP A 870 -3.77 11.91 -21.79
CA ASP A 870 -2.71 11.56 -22.73
C ASP A 870 -2.73 10.05 -22.98
N LEU A 871 -3.39 9.63 -24.05
CA LEU A 871 -3.45 8.22 -24.46
C LEU A 871 -2.13 7.71 -25.07
N SER A 872 -1.18 8.59 -25.41
CA SER A 872 0.07 8.18 -26.06
C SER A 872 1.01 7.40 -25.15
N VAL A 873 0.86 7.55 -23.82
CA VAL A 873 1.64 6.86 -22.78
C VAL A 873 1.59 5.33 -22.86
N VAL A 874 0.60 4.76 -23.56
CA VAL A 874 0.44 3.30 -23.74
C VAL A 874 0.76 2.81 -25.15
N GLU A 875 1.20 3.67 -26.07
CA GLU A 875 1.42 3.30 -27.48
C GLU A 875 2.46 2.19 -27.66
N GLN A 876 3.51 2.16 -26.83
CA GLN A 876 4.57 1.15 -26.93
C GLN A 876 4.14 -0.24 -26.43
N ARG A 877 2.94 -0.37 -25.85
CA ARG A 877 2.41 -1.62 -25.35
C ARG A 877 1.82 -2.45 -26.50
N MET A 878 1.73 -3.76 -26.30
CA MET A 878 0.87 -4.57 -27.16
C MET A 878 -0.58 -4.18 -26.87
N LEU A 879 -1.24 -3.53 -27.83
CA LEU A 879 -2.62 -3.06 -27.74
C LEU A 879 -3.49 -3.81 -28.74
N ASN A 880 -4.70 -4.18 -28.32
CA ASN A 880 -5.69 -4.68 -29.28
C ASN A 880 -5.97 -3.61 -30.35
N PRO A 881 -6.18 -3.99 -31.62
CA PRO A 881 -6.39 -3.03 -32.71
C PRO A 881 -7.48 -2.00 -32.43
N GLU A 882 -8.56 -2.42 -31.76
CA GLU A 882 -9.67 -1.56 -31.32
C GLU A 882 -9.19 -0.41 -30.43
N PHE A 883 -8.30 -0.68 -29.46
CA PHE A 883 -7.77 0.35 -28.58
C PHE A 883 -6.62 1.14 -29.23
N ALA A 884 -5.84 0.51 -30.11
CA ALA A 884 -4.77 1.18 -30.85
C ALA A 884 -5.32 2.30 -31.75
N GLU A 885 -6.48 2.09 -32.41
CA GLU A 885 -7.13 3.15 -33.19
C GLU A 885 -7.63 4.30 -32.30
N LEU A 886 -8.11 4.01 -31.07
CA LEU A 886 -8.48 5.04 -30.10
C LEU A 886 -7.26 5.88 -29.67
N VAL A 887 -6.11 5.26 -29.44
CA VAL A 887 -4.85 5.97 -29.14
C VAL A 887 -4.43 6.85 -30.33
N LYS A 888 -4.51 6.32 -31.55
CA LYS A 888 -4.19 7.05 -32.78
C LYS A 888 -5.06 8.30 -32.97
N VAL A 889 -6.38 8.19 -32.76
CA VAL A 889 -7.29 9.34 -32.79
C VAL A 889 -7.01 10.28 -31.62
N GLY A 890 -6.78 9.78 -30.40
CA GLY A 890 -6.47 10.62 -29.24
C GLY A 890 -5.28 11.57 -29.48
N LYS A 891 -4.24 11.12 -30.17
CA LYS A 891 -3.09 11.95 -30.54
C LYS A 891 -3.43 13.17 -31.39
N THR A 892 -4.49 13.13 -32.20
CA THR A 892 -4.89 14.29 -33.02
C THR A 892 -5.65 15.35 -32.23
N TYR A 893 -6.21 14.98 -31.08
CA TYR A 893 -7.01 15.87 -30.21
C TYR A 893 -6.23 16.39 -29.01
N TYR A 894 -5.25 15.63 -28.53
CA TYR A 894 -4.47 15.99 -27.36
C TYR A 894 -3.50 17.13 -27.68
N ASN A 895 -3.78 18.32 -27.13
CA ASN A 895 -2.97 19.53 -27.31
C ASN A 895 -1.98 19.77 -26.15
N GLY A 896 -1.73 18.76 -25.30
CA GLY A 896 -0.78 18.89 -24.20
C GLY A 896 0.63 19.07 -24.74
N GLN A 897 1.25 20.22 -24.48
CA GLN A 897 2.69 20.37 -24.63
C GLN A 897 3.37 19.48 -23.57
N ALA A 898 4.34 18.67 -23.97
CA ALA A 898 5.26 18.01 -23.04
C ALA A 898 5.88 19.10 -22.16
N ASN A 899 5.45 19.18 -20.91
CA ASN A 899 5.83 20.27 -20.03
C ASN A 899 7.02 19.79 -19.21
N GLU A 900 8.24 19.93 -19.73
CA GLU A 900 9.50 19.55 -19.04
C GLU A 900 9.55 20.11 -17.59
N ASN A 901 8.89 21.24 -17.33
CA ASN A 901 8.74 21.82 -15.99
C ASN A 901 7.97 20.95 -15.00
N LEU A 902 7.04 20.10 -15.47
CA LEU A 902 6.24 19.21 -14.62
C LEU A 902 7.09 18.04 -14.11
N ASP A 903 7.91 17.43 -14.98
CA ASP A 903 8.82 16.34 -14.60
C ASP A 903 9.85 16.80 -13.58
N ILE A 904 10.43 17.99 -13.78
CA ILE A 904 11.33 18.62 -12.82
C ILE A 904 10.62 18.83 -11.48
N ALA A 905 9.39 19.35 -11.48
CA ALA A 905 8.63 19.55 -10.25
C ALA A 905 8.34 18.23 -9.51
N VAL A 906 8.07 17.14 -10.23
CA VAL A 906 7.91 15.79 -9.65
C VAL A 906 9.21 15.33 -8.98
N MET A 907 10.36 15.49 -9.66
CA MET A 907 11.67 15.16 -9.10
C MET A 907 11.99 15.99 -7.84
N GLU A 908 11.70 17.29 -7.86
CA GLU A 908 11.88 18.19 -6.71
C GLU A 908 10.98 17.80 -5.52
N ASN A 909 9.71 17.45 -5.78
CA ASN A 909 8.80 16.95 -4.75
C ASN A 909 9.30 15.64 -4.13
N ARG A 910 9.75 14.68 -4.96
CA ARG A 910 10.37 13.43 -4.49
C ARG A 910 11.61 13.70 -3.64
N ALA A 911 12.46 14.60 -4.09
CA ALA A 911 13.69 14.99 -3.40
C ALA A 911 13.39 15.57 -2.00
N GLY A 912 12.40 16.47 -1.89
CA GLY A 912 11.96 17.03 -0.60
C GLY A 912 11.44 15.96 0.37
N THR A 913 10.60 15.04 -0.12
CA THR A 913 10.09 13.91 0.68
C THR A 913 11.22 12.96 1.11
N LEU A 914 12.16 12.66 0.22
CA LEU A 914 13.31 11.81 0.53
C LEU A 914 14.24 12.46 1.57
N ALA A 915 14.48 13.78 1.46
CA ALA A 915 15.26 14.53 2.43
C ALA A 915 14.62 14.44 3.83
N LEU A 916 13.30 14.57 3.94
CA LEU A 916 12.62 14.42 5.22
C LEU A 916 12.84 13.02 5.82
N LYS A 917 12.71 11.97 5.01
CA LYS A 917 12.97 10.58 5.42
C LYS A 917 14.42 10.38 5.86
N ALA A 918 15.37 10.95 5.14
CA ALA A 918 16.79 10.95 5.50
C ALA A 918 17.02 11.55 6.90
N MET A 919 16.37 12.67 7.23
CA MET A 919 16.47 13.25 8.57
C MET A 919 15.87 12.33 9.65
N GLN A 920 14.77 11.64 9.36
CA GLN A 920 14.21 10.67 10.30
C GLN A 920 15.13 9.49 10.56
N ILE A 921 15.81 8.99 9.52
CA ILE A 921 16.82 7.94 9.65
C ILE A 921 17.96 8.39 10.57
N ILE A 922 18.47 9.61 10.35
CA ILE A 922 19.52 10.20 11.17
C ILE A 922 19.08 10.29 12.64
N ASN A 923 17.89 10.82 12.89
CA ASN A 923 17.35 10.96 14.24
C ASN A 923 17.13 9.59 14.93
N GLU A 924 16.71 8.57 14.17
CA GLU A 924 16.51 7.23 14.69
C GLU A 924 17.83 6.55 15.07
N LEU A 925 18.87 6.69 14.24
CA LEU A 925 20.21 6.18 14.55
C LEU A 925 20.79 6.86 15.79
N LYS A 926 20.64 8.18 15.90
CA LYS A 926 21.13 8.98 17.04
C LYS A 926 20.39 8.74 18.34
N ARG A 927 19.20 8.16 18.30
CA ARG A 927 18.35 8.00 19.49
C ARG A 927 18.99 7.07 20.52
N ASN A 928 19.60 5.97 20.08
CA ASN A 928 20.31 5.01 20.93
C ASN A 928 21.45 4.36 20.14
N TRP A 929 22.68 4.56 20.60
CA TRP A 929 23.85 3.90 20.03
C TRP A 929 23.96 2.46 20.51
N THR A 930 23.93 1.56 19.55
CA THR A 930 24.15 0.12 19.69
C THR A 930 25.27 -0.25 18.73
N ASP A 931 25.96 -1.37 18.94
CA ASP A 931 27.03 -1.81 18.02
C ASP A 931 26.55 -1.80 16.55
N ASP A 932 25.34 -2.31 16.31
CA ASP A 932 24.70 -2.25 15.00
C ASP A 932 24.51 -0.80 14.51
N SER A 933 23.89 0.10 15.27
CA SER A 933 23.62 1.48 14.79
C SER A 933 24.91 2.30 14.60
N ILE A 934 25.95 2.01 15.39
CA ILE A 934 27.29 2.58 15.22
C ILE A 934 27.91 2.11 13.90
N ASP A 935 27.89 0.81 13.62
CA ASP A 935 28.41 0.24 12.36
C ASP A 935 27.69 0.85 11.15
N TYR A 936 26.38 1.00 11.23
CA TYR A 936 25.56 1.64 10.20
C TYR A 936 25.92 3.10 9.97
N TRP A 937 26.09 3.85 11.07
CA TRP A 937 26.46 5.26 11.01
C TRP A 937 27.82 5.44 10.34
N LYS A 938 28.81 4.62 10.73
CA LYS A 938 30.14 4.61 10.11
C LYS A 938 30.09 4.24 8.63
N ALA A 939 29.35 3.18 8.27
CA ALA A 939 29.20 2.76 6.87
C ALA A 939 28.50 3.82 6.00
N LEU A 940 27.52 4.53 6.55
CA LEU A 940 26.83 5.62 5.85
C LEU A 940 27.76 6.82 5.60
N ARG A 941 28.57 7.19 6.61
CA ARG A 941 29.61 8.23 6.49
C ARG A 941 30.63 7.89 5.42
N GLU A 942 31.14 6.67 5.44
CA GLU A 942 32.09 6.16 4.45
C GLU A 942 31.48 6.20 3.04
N LEU A 943 30.23 5.73 2.88
CA LEU A 943 29.52 5.76 1.60
C LEU A 943 29.39 7.19 1.06
N CYS A 944 28.98 8.14 1.90
CA CYS A 944 28.85 9.54 1.51
C CYS A 944 30.20 10.16 1.11
N LEU A 945 31.29 9.85 1.83
CA LEU A 945 32.65 10.33 1.49
C LEU A 945 33.17 9.75 0.18
N MET A 946 32.91 8.47 -0.07
CA MET A 946 33.28 7.81 -1.33
C MET A 946 32.49 8.36 -2.52
N ARG A 947 31.21 8.71 -2.31
CA ARG A 947 30.25 8.97 -3.39
C ARG A 947 29.32 10.14 -3.05
N PRO A 948 29.79 11.40 -3.01
CA PRO A 948 28.90 12.55 -2.83
C PRO A 948 27.87 12.69 -3.98
N THR A 949 28.23 12.17 -5.15
CA THR A 949 27.40 12.02 -6.35
C THR A 949 27.46 10.57 -6.82
N LEU A 950 26.43 10.12 -7.54
CA LEU A 950 26.29 8.72 -7.94
C LEU A 950 25.74 8.60 -9.37
N SER A 951 26.39 7.80 -10.22
CA SER A 951 25.93 7.57 -11.59
C SER A 951 24.72 6.65 -11.65
N ARG A 952 23.91 6.75 -12.72
CA ARG A 952 22.81 5.81 -13.00
C ARG A 952 23.25 4.35 -13.00
N LYS A 953 24.44 4.04 -13.54
CA LYS A 953 25.01 2.68 -13.53
C LYS A 953 25.17 2.11 -12.12
N ASN A 954 25.50 2.94 -11.12
CA ASN A 954 25.60 2.46 -9.75
C ASN A 954 24.22 2.16 -9.16
N VAL A 955 23.21 2.95 -9.50
CA VAL A 955 21.82 2.71 -9.09
C VAL A 955 21.24 1.47 -9.77
N GLU A 956 21.59 1.19 -11.01
CA GLU A 956 21.22 -0.06 -11.69
C GLU A 956 21.83 -1.29 -11.01
N GLN A 957 23.05 -1.17 -10.48
CA GLN A 957 23.69 -2.22 -9.69
C GLN A 957 23.04 -2.41 -8.32
N ASN A 958 22.57 -1.34 -7.70
CA ASN A 958 21.85 -1.37 -6.43
C ASN A 958 20.83 -0.22 -6.34
N SER A 959 19.58 -0.55 -6.68
CA SER A 959 18.45 0.39 -6.69
C SER A 959 18.16 1.03 -5.33
N GLN A 960 18.59 0.39 -4.22
CA GLN A 960 18.36 0.91 -2.88
C GLN A 960 19.17 2.17 -2.56
N TYR A 961 20.17 2.54 -3.38
CA TYR A 961 20.83 3.84 -3.25
C TYR A 961 19.85 5.01 -3.32
N GLN A 962 18.71 4.84 -4.02
CA GLN A 962 17.66 5.84 -4.11
C GLN A 962 16.94 6.12 -2.76
N LEU A 963 17.24 5.35 -1.70
CA LEU A 963 16.79 5.64 -0.33
C LEU A 963 17.65 6.70 0.37
N VAL A 964 18.78 7.09 -0.22
CA VAL A 964 19.76 8.04 0.35
C VAL A 964 20.12 9.15 -0.65
N TYR A 965 20.18 8.81 -1.95
CA TYR A 965 20.48 9.72 -3.05
C TYR A 965 19.21 10.09 -3.81
N MET A 966 19.02 11.38 -4.08
CA MET A 966 17.91 11.85 -4.91
C MET A 966 18.29 11.85 -6.39
N CYS A 967 17.34 11.49 -7.24
CA CYS A 967 17.46 11.61 -8.70
C CYS A 967 17.28 13.07 -9.12
N VAL A 968 18.03 13.49 -10.14
CA VAL A 968 18.02 14.86 -10.68
C VAL A 968 17.80 14.84 -12.21
N PRO A 969 17.35 15.94 -12.84
CA PRO A 969 16.94 15.93 -14.26
C PRO A 969 18.09 15.69 -15.26
N GLY A 970 19.34 15.82 -14.83
CA GLY A 970 20.54 15.57 -15.64
C GLY A 970 21.76 15.43 -14.74
N GLU A 971 22.96 15.49 -15.31
CA GLU A 971 24.18 15.42 -14.51
C GLU A 971 24.46 16.76 -13.80
N ILE A 972 24.48 16.74 -12.46
CA ILE A 972 24.79 17.93 -11.66
C ILE A 972 25.83 17.63 -10.57
N THR A 973 26.46 18.68 -10.06
CA THR A 973 27.35 18.63 -8.88
C THR A 973 26.83 19.46 -7.70
N ALA A 974 25.75 20.20 -7.91
CA ALA A 974 25.21 21.12 -6.93
C ALA A 974 23.71 21.37 -7.13
N TYR A 975 23.03 21.76 -6.06
CA TYR A 975 21.65 22.22 -6.08
C TYR A 975 21.39 23.17 -4.92
N SER A 976 20.21 23.79 -4.89
CA SER A 976 19.79 24.71 -3.83
C SER A 976 18.60 24.18 -3.03
N TYR A 977 18.49 24.56 -1.77
CA TYR A 977 17.40 24.15 -0.89
C TYR A 977 17.06 25.19 0.17
N GLU A 978 15.90 25.01 0.80
CA GLU A 978 15.51 25.68 2.04
C GLU A 978 14.87 24.65 2.99
N GLN A 979 14.96 24.91 4.28
CA GLN A 979 14.46 24.00 5.31
C GLN A 979 13.73 24.77 6.43
N GLU A 980 12.74 24.11 7.01
CA GLU A 980 12.06 24.57 8.21
C GLU A 980 12.33 23.64 9.40
N GLY A 981 12.50 24.23 10.59
CA GLY A 981 12.52 23.48 11.85
C GLY A 981 13.70 22.51 12.00
N ASP A 982 14.87 22.90 11.47
CA ASP A 982 16.09 22.07 11.47
C ASP A 982 15.86 20.73 10.77
N TYR A 983 15.38 20.79 9.52
CA TYR A 983 15.04 19.65 8.68
C TYR A 983 13.88 18.78 9.22
N ASN A 984 13.26 19.14 10.34
CA ASN A 984 12.15 18.39 10.94
C ASN A 984 10.76 18.83 10.47
N LYS A 985 10.66 19.74 9.49
CA LYS A 985 9.40 20.15 8.84
C LYS A 985 9.50 19.98 7.31
N ASN A 986 9.18 21.02 6.54
CA ASN A 986 9.27 21.01 5.09
C ASN A 986 10.71 21.26 4.64
N ILE A 987 11.12 20.55 3.59
CA ILE A 987 12.40 20.75 2.91
C ILE A 987 12.05 20.92 1.44
N ASN A 988 12.30 22.11 0.89
CA ASN A 988 12.08 22.41 -0.52
C ASN A 988 13.44 22.38 -1.23
N ILE A 989 13.49 21.71 -2.37
CA ILE A 989 14.71 21.53 -3.16
C ILE A 989 14.44 22.05 -4.56
N LYS A 990 15.42 22.78 -5.11
CA LYS A 990 15.39 23.33 -6.46
C LYS A 990 16.69 23.06 -7.18
N PHE A 991 16.58 22.52 -8.39
CA PHE A 991 17.74 22.21 -9.24
C PHE A 991 18.24 23.42 -10.05
N ASP A 992 17.49 24.51 -10.07
CA ASP A 992 17.82 25.76 -10.77
C ASP A 992 18.73 26.72 -9.96
N GLY A 993 19.04 26.40 -8.70
CA GLY A 993 19.88 27.23 -7.84
C GLY A 993 19.17 28.44 -7.20
N SER A 994 17.84 28.53 -7.27
CA SER A 994 17.05 29.68 -6.81
C SER A 994 16.89 29.82 -5.29
N LEU A 995 17.22 28.79 -4.50
CA LEU A 995 17.01 28.77 -3.05
C LEU A 995 18.27 29.21 -2.26
N PRO A 996 18.11 29.68 -1.01
CA PRO A 996 19.19 30.35 -0.27
C PRO A 996 20.34 29.43 0.16
N GLN A 997 20.08 28.18 0.51
CA GLN A 997 21.11 27.24 0.92
C GLN A 997 21.59 26.42 -0.27
N LYS A 998 22.86 26.02 -0.26
CA LYS A 998 23.47 25.23 -1.33
C LYS A 998 24.07 23.93 -0.82
N MET A 999 24.02 22.92 -1.67
CA MET A 999 24.85 21.73 -1.56
C MET A 999 25.80 21.77 -2.76
N SER A 1000 27.11 21.80 -2.51
CA SER A 1000 28.16 21.79 -3.53
C SER A 1000 29.52 21.45 -2.92
N GLU A 1001 30.52 21.15 -3.74
CA GLU A 1001 31.90 20.99 -3.28
C GLU A 1001 32.52 22.30 -2.75
N ASP A 1002 32.14 23.44 -3.34
CA ASP A 1002 32.53 24.78 -2.87
C ASP A 1002 31.99 25.08 -1.48
N GLU A 1003 30.79 24.58 -1.16
CA GLU A 1003 30.16 24.79 0.15
C GLU A 1003 30.98 24.20 1.30
N VAL A 1004 31.82 23.19 1.01
CA VAL A 1004 32.70 22.53 1.98
C VAL A 1004 34.18 22.79 1.73
N HIS A 1005 34.51 23.70 0.81
CA HIS A 1005 35.89 24.03 0.42
C HIS A 1005 36.73 22.79 0.06
N LEU A 1006 36.12 21.81 -0.63
CA LEU A 1006 36.77 20.52 -0.90
C LEU A 1006 38.08 20.70 -1.69
N LYS A 1007 38.10 21.64 -2.63
CA LYS A 1007 39.27 21.96 -3.44
C LYS A 1007 40.44 22.48 -2.60
N GLU A 1008 40.16 23.30 -1.59
CA GLU A 1008 41.15 23.80 -0.63
C GLU A 1008 41.60 22.69 0.32
N ILE A 1009 40.67 21.85 0.81
CA ILE A 1009 41.01 20.68 1.64
C ILE A 1009 41.99 19.75 0.92
N MET A 1010 41.79 19.49 -0.38
CA MET A 1010 42.69 18.64 -1.17
C MET A 1010 44.07 19.28 -1.42
N GLN A 1011 44.26 20.57 -1.14
CA GLN A 1011 45.56 21.24 -1.19
C GLN A 1011 46.34 21.09 0.13
N ILE A 1012 45.71 20.64 1.21
CA ILE A 1012 46.38 20.37 2.48
C ILE A 1012 47.40 19.23 2.27
N PRO A 1013 48.69 19.42 2.62
CA PRO A 1013 49.72 18.42 2.38
C PRO A 1013 49.32 17.03 2.91
N GLY A 1014 49.30 16.03 2.02
CA GLY A 1014 49.03 14.63 2.35
C GLY A 1014 47.54 14.22 2.47
N VAL A 1015 46.60 15.17 2.56
CA VAL A 1015 45.15 14.87 2.61
C VAL A 1015 44.66 14.23 1.32
N LYS A 1016 45.09 14.71 0.16
CA LYS A 1016 44.70 14.11 -1.13
C LYS A 1016 45.11 12.63 -1.21
N ALA A 1017 46.34 12.30 -0.81
CA ALA A 1017 46.83 10.92 -0.81
C ALA A 1017 46.07 10.05 0.20
N LEU A 1018 45.65 10.61 1.34
CA LEU A 1018 44.78 9.93 2.30
C LEU A 1018 43.43 9.57 1.66
N PHE A 1019 42.81 10.50 0.93
CA PHE A 1019 41.53 10.29 0.26
C PHE A 1019 41.65 9.23 -0.83
N GLU A 1020 42.66 9.33 -1.70
CA GLU A 1020 42.93 8.35 -2.76
C GLU A 1020 43.15 6.95 -2.18
N LYS A 1021 43.87 6.82 -1.05
CA LYS A 1021 44.09 5.54 -0.37
C LYS A 1021 42.80 4.88 0.13
N HIS A 1022 41.84 5.67 0.61
CA HIS A 1022 40.56 5.18 1.14
C HIS A 1022 39.46 5.12 0.07
N GLY A 1023 39.74 5.55 -1.17
CA GLY A 1023 38.75 5.64 -2.24
C GLY A 1023 37.70 6.74 -2.02
N TYR A 1024 38.02 7.75 -1.21
CA TYR A 1024 37.15 8.91 -0.98
C TYR A 1024 37.20 9.87 -2.16
N ALA A 1025 36.09 10.57 -2.40
CA ALA A 1025 35.99 11.51 -3.50
C ALA A 1025 36.84 12.76 -3.26
N THR A 1026 37.70 13.10 -4.21
CA THR A 1026 38.52 14.32 -4.17
C THR A 1026 37.84 15.52 -4.84
N SER A 1027 36.71 15.31 -5.51
CA SER A 1027 35.86 16.30 -6.18
C SER A 1027 34.47 15.73 -6.40
N PHE A 1028 33.47 16.58 -6.64
CA PHE A 1028 32.13 16.13 -7.01
C PHE A 1028 32.05 15.93 -8.51
N VAL A 1029 31.73 14.71 -8.95
CA VAL A 1029 31.64 14.39 -10.38
C VAL A 1029 30.21 14.63 -10.84
N PRO A 1030 29.97 15.31 -11.98
CA PRO A 1030 28.61 15.44 -12.53
C PRO A 1030 27.97 14.06 -12.70
N ASN A 1031 26.83 13.82 -12.05
CA ASN A 1031 26.07 12.58 -12.16
C ASN A 1031 24.57 12.84 -11.93
N GLU A 1032 23.72 11.84 -12.23
CA GLU A 1032 22.27 11.94 -12.18
C GLU A 1032 21.66 11.70 -10.79
N PHE A 1033 22.48 11.37 -9.80
CA PHE A 1033 22.06 11.22 -8.41
C PHE A 1033 23.03 11.94 -7.46
N ILE A 1034 22.48 12.58 -6.43
CA ILE A 1034 23.24 13.38 -5.47
C ILE A 1034 22.66 13.23 -4.06
N LEU A 1035 23.49 13.45 -3.03
CA LEU A 1035 23.03 13.38 -1.64
C LEU A 1035 21.91 14.38 -1.35
N THR A 1036 20.98 14.01 -0.46
CA THR A 1036 19.95 14.91 0.07
C THR A 1036 20.54 15.93 1.07
N PRO A 1037 19.87 17.07 1.37
CA PRO A 1037 20.41 18.07 2.30
C PRO A 1037 20.77 17.50 3.68
N PRO A 1038 19.96 16.63 4.31
CA PRO A 1038 20.33 16.06 5.61
C PRO A 1038 21.51 15.11 5.53
N MET A 1039 21.64 14.31 4.46
CA MET A 1039 22.81 13.44 4.26
C MET A 1039 24.08 14.25 4.01
N PHE A 1040 23.98 15.34 3.26
CA PHE A 1040 25.11 16.24 3.06
C PHE A 1040 25.55 16.92 4.35
N ASN A 1041 24.63 17.57 5.07
CA ASN A 1041 24.98 18.40 6.23
C ASN A 1041 25.26 17.60 7.50
N ASN A 1042 24.52 16.52 7.78
CA ASN A 1042 24.66 15.78 9.04
C ASN A 1042 25.61 14.58 8.95
N ILE A 1043 25.85 14.04 7.74
CA ILE A 1043 26.68 12.85 7.53
C ILE A 1043 27.97 13.22 6.81
N TYR A 1044 27.88 13.72 5.57
CA TYR A 1044 29.06 14.00 4.74
C TYR A 1044 29.97 15.07 5.35
N LYS A 1045 29.42 16.26 5.71
CA LYS A 1045 30.21 17.36 6.27
C LYS A 1045 30.92 16.98 7.57
N GLY A 1046 30.22 16.29 8.47
CA GLY A 1046 30.81 15.78 9.71
C GLY A 1046 31.96 14.82 9.42
N ALA A 1047 31.74 13.85 8.52
CA ALA A 1047 32.74 12.83 8.21
C ALA A 1047 33.98 13.43 7.54
N LEU A 1048 33.77 14.38 6.63
CA LEU A 1048 34.84 15.14 5.97
C LEU A 1048 35.68 15.89 7.01
N GLY A 1049 35.01 16.56 7.95
CA GLY A 1049 35.68 17.29 9.01
C GLY A 1049 36.54 16.38 9.90
N GLU A 1050 35.95 15.29 10.40
CA GLU A 1050 36.64 14.34 11.27
C GLU A 1050 37.89 13.73 10.60
N VAL A 1051 37.77 13.25 9.35
CA VAL A 1051 38.88 12.62 8.62
C VAL A 1051 40.03 13.61 8.42
N VAL A 1052 39.73 14.85 8.01
CA VAL A 1052 40.74 15.87 7.73
C VAL A 1052 41.36 16.40 9.02
N GLY A 1053 40.53 16.71 10.02
CA GLY A 1053 40.98 17.21 11.33
C GLY A 1053 41.87 16.21 12.04
N LYS A 1054 41.48 14.92 12.06
CA LYS A 1054 42.30 13.84 12.62
C LYS A 1054 43.65 13.75 11.93
N TYR A 1055 43.67 13.74 10.60
CA TYR A 1055 44.92 13.68 9.84
C TYR A 1055 45.86 14.85 10.19
N ILE A 1056 45.34 16.08 10.24
CA ILE A 1056 46.17 17.26 10.54
C ILE A 1056 46.74 17.19 11.96
N LEU A 1057 45.94 16.85 12.97
CA LEU A 1057 46.44 16.77 14.34
C LEU A 1057 47.48 15.66 14.51
N GLU A 1058 47.24 14.47 13.97
CA GLU A 1058 48.17 13.34 14.12
C GLU A 1058 49.51 13.61 13.41
N GLN A 1059 49.49 14.26 12.24
CA GLN A 1059 50.72 14.54 11.49
C GLN A 1059 51.48 15.77 12.00
N HIS A 1060 50.79 16.81 12.48
CA HIS A 1060 51.42 18.10 12.78
C HIS A 1060 51.46 18.46 14.27
N ALA A 1061 50.53 17.96 15.09
CA ALA A 1061 50.54 18.17 16.54
C ALA A 1061 51.18 17.01 17.31
N GLY A 1062 51.42 15.86 16.66
CA GLY A 1062 52.12 14.70 17.27
C GLY A 1062 51.29 13.98 18.33
N VAL A 1063 49.97 14.00 18.20
CA VAL A 1063 49.03 13.30 19.08
C VAL A 1063 48.44 12.08 18.37
N THR A 1064 47.87 11.12 19.12
CA THR A 1064 47.16 9.97 18.55
C THR A 1064 45.71 10.00 19.02
N LEU A 1065 44.77 10.14 18.08
CA LEU A 1065 43.35 10.23 18.41
C LEU A 1065 42.72 8.83 18.47
N GLN A 1066 42.08 8.52 19.59
CA GLN A 1066 41.38 7.27 19.84
C GLN A 1066 39.89 7.45 19.57
N GLU A 1067 39.27 6.41 19.00
CA GLU A 1067 37.82 6.36 18.80
C GLU A 1067 37.09 6.41 20.15
N MET A 1068 35.92 7.04 20.16
CA MET A 1068 35.08 7.05 21.36
C MET A 1068 34.55 5.64 21.67
N PRO A 1069 34.48 5.24 22.95
CA PRO A 1069 33.85 3.99 23.33
C PRO A 1069 32.34 4.03 23.02
N PRO A 1070 31.67 2.88 22.78
CA PRO A 1070 30.26 2.84 22.40
C PRO A 1070 29.32 3.60 23.36
N GLU A 1071 29.62 3.60 24.66
CA GLU A 1071 28.85 4.30 25.70
C GLU A 1071 28.85 5.83 25.57
N PHE A 1072 29.88 6.40 24.95
CA PHE A 1072 30.06 7.84 24.74
C PHE A 1072 30.10 8.23 23.26
N PHE A 1073 29.68 7.32 22.37
CA PHE A 1073 29.69 7.53 20.93
C PHE A 1073 28.87 8.78 20.53
N GLU A 1074 29.41 9.61 19.64
CA GLU A 1074 28.85 10.90 19.18
C GLU A 1074 28.61 11.97 20.27
N LEU A 1075 29.14 11.78 21.49
CA LEU A 1075 29.27 12.91 22.44
C LEU A 1075 30.37 13.87 21.97
N PHE A 1076 31.49 13.30 21.53
CA PHE A 1076 32.63 13.96 20.88
C PHE A 1076 33.12 13.05 19.73
N ASP A 1077 33.99 13.57 18.86
CA ASP A 1077 34.50 12.80 17.72
C ASP A 1077 35.59 11.81 18.16
N TYR A 1078 36.52 12.29 18.99
CA TYR A 1078 37.68 11.52 19.46
C TYR A 1078 38.07 11.82 20.90
N THR A 1079 38.87 10.93 21.50
CA THR A 1079 39.52 11.14 22.80
C THR A 1079 41.02 10.92 22.71
N LEU A 1080 41.76 11.55 23.61
CA LEU A 1080 43.20 11.33 23.81
C LEU A 1080 43.48 10.34 24.97
N GLY A 1081 42.43 9.82 25.63
CA GLY A 1081 42.53 8.83 26.72
C GLY A 1081 42.95 9.40 28.08
N ASN A 1082 43.34 10.68 28.14
CA ASN A 1082 43.74 11.43 29.34
C ASN A 1082 42.61 12.35 29.88
N GLY A 1083 41.36 12.06 29.53
CA GLY A 1083 40.20 12.90 29.86
C GLY A 1083 40.06 14.16 29.00
N VAL A 1084 40.82 14.26 27.90
CA VAL A 1084 40.65 15.30 26.87
C VAL A 1084 39.85 14.73 25.69
N TYR A 1085 38.83 15.46 25.28
CA TYR A 1085 37.93 15.10 24.18
C TYR A 1085 37.98 16.13 23.07
N VAL A 1086 37.91 15.70 21.81
CA VAL A 1086 38.08 16.52 20.62
C VAL A 1086 36.81 16.45 19.75
N ASP A 1087 36.36 17.60 19.26
CA ASP A 1087 35.22 17.75 18.37
C ASP A 1087 35.60 18.68 17.21
N PHE A 1088 35.50 18.18 15.98
CA PHE A 1088 35.87 18.89 14.76
C PHE A 1088 34.66 19.58 14.13
N LYS A 1089 34.88 20.81 13.70
CA LYS A 1089 33.89 21.65 13.04
C LYS A 1089 34.39 22.13 11.67
N LEU A 1090 33.45 22.29 10.75
CA LEU A 1090 33.68 22.84 9.42
C LEU A 1090 32.74 24.04 9.23
N TRP A 1091 32.94 25.08 10.06
CA TRP A 1091 32.05 26.24 10.14
C TRP A 1091 32.39 27.32 9.10
N LYS A 1092 31.38 28.13 8.76
CA LYS A 1092 31.53 29.43 8.09
C LYS A 1092 31.24 30.55 9.08
N GLU A 1093 31.81 31.73 8.84
CA GLU A 1093 31.76 32.93 9.69
C GLU A 1093 30.33 33.38 10.06
N THR A 1094 29.30 32.99 9.30
CA THR A 1094 27.90 33.38 9.47
C THR A 1094 27.12 32.58 10.52
N MET A 1095 27.72 31.55 11.16
CA MET A 1095 27.05 30.79 12.23
C MET A 1095 27.16 31.53 13.58
N LEU A 1096 26.24 32.47 13.82
CA LEU A 1096 25.97 33.06 15.13
C LEU A 1096 25.02 32.14 15.92
N ILE A 1097 25.56 31.10 16.54
CA ILE A 1097 24.86 30.37 17.60
C ILE A 1097 25.04 31.15 18.91
N SER A 1098 24.04 31.11 19.79
CA SER A 1098 24.17 31.58 21.18
C SER A 1098 25.34 30.84 21.85
N ALA A 1099 26.50 31.50 21.96
CA ALA A 1099 27.72 30.90 22.48
C ALA A 1099 27.55 30.33 23.91
N GLU A 1100 26.62 30.86 24.70
CA GLU A 1100 26.37 30.37 26.07
C GLU A 1100 25.63 29.02 26.10
N GLU A 1101 24.62 28.83 25.24
CA GLU A 1101 23.81 27.60 25.24
C GLU A 1101 24.60 26.43 24.66
N GLU A 1102 25.43 26.68 23.64
CA GLU A 1102 26.32 25.68 23.05
C GLU A 1102 27.43 25.27 24.03
N LYS A 1103 28.04 26.23 24.74
CA LYS A 1103 29.04 25.93 25.78
C LYS A 1103 28.45 25.11 26.92
N LYS A 1104 27.23 25.41 27.35
CA LYS A 1104 26.52 24.60 28.34
C LYS A 1104 26.34 23.15 27.87
N ASN A 1105 25.91 22.94 26.62
CA ASN A 1105 25.75 21.60 26.07
C ASN A 1105 27.09 20.84 25.97
N VAL A 1106 28.18 21.53 25.62
CA VAL A 1106 29.53 20.94 25.59
C VAL A 1106 29.99 20.53 26.99
N LEU A 1107 29.74 21.35 28.02
CA LEU A 1107 30.04 21.00 29.41
C LEU A 1107 29.24 19.78 29.87
N GLU A 1108 27.94 19.73 29.57
CA GLU A 1108 27.10 18.59 29.93
C GLU A 1108 27.58 17.28 29.28
N LYS A 1109 28.02 17.34 28.01
CA LYS A 1109 28.67 16.21 27.32
C LYS A 1109 29.98 15.83 28.00
N LEU A 1110 30.81 16.81 28.35
CA LEU A 1110 32.10 16.58 29.00
C LEU A 1110 31.94 15.93 30.38
N ASP A 1111 30.97 16.41 31.17
CA ASP A 1111 30.64 15.87 32.49
C ASP A 1111 30.14 14.42 32.39
N LYS A 1112 29.29 14.11 31.38
CA LYS A 1112 28.84 12.73 31.10
C LYS A 1112 29.99 11.77 30.81
N CYS A 1113 31.05 12.26 30.16
CA CYS A 1113 32.24 11.47 29.86
C CYS A 1113 33.27 11.46 31.01
N GLY A 1114 32.98 12.09 32.16
CA GLY A 1114 33.95 12.27 33.25
C GLY A 1114 35.20 13.06 32.82
N GLY A 1115 35.04 13.98 31.87
CA GLY A 1115 36.17 14.62 31.19
C GLY A 1115 36.75 15.85 31.87
N LYS A 1116 38.07 16.01 31.70
CA LYS A 1116 38.84 17.17 32.14
C LYS A 1116 38.62 18.37 31.20
N ARG A 1117 38.62 18.13 29.89
CA ARG A 1117 38.61 19.19 28.87
C ARG A 1117 37.96 18.75 27.55
N ALA A 1118 37.15 19.62 26.98
CA ALA A 1118 36.65 19.53 25.61
C ALA A 1118 37.42 20.52 24.72
N VAL A 1119 37.84 20.06 23.54
CA VAL A 1119 38.58 20.84 22.55
C VAL A 1119 37.76 20.89 21.27
N ILE A 1120 37.15 22.04 21.00
CA ILE A 1120 36.34 22.29 19.80
C ILE A 1120 37.24 22.90 18.74
N ILE A 1121 37.38 22.25 17.60
CA ILE A 1121 38.38 22.59 16.58
C ILE A 1121 37.68 22.86 15.27
N ASN A 1122 37.61 24.13 14.88
CA ASN A 1122 37.27 24.45 13.51
C ASN A 1122 38.49 24.16 12.62
N ILE A 1123 38.28 23.48 11.48
CA ILE A 1123 39.41 22.98 10.67
C ILE A 1123 40.03 24.12 9.86
N MET A 1124 39.20 25.04 9.35
CA MET A 1124 39.65 26.07 8.41
C MET A 1124 39.00 27.42 8.69
N LEU A 1125 39.79 28.49 8.54
CA LEU A 1125 39.33 29.88 8.61
C LEU A 1125 40.15 30.72 7.62
N ASP A 1126 39.59 31.83 7.14
CA ASP A 1126 40.20 32.72 6.15
C ASP A 1126 40.92 33.94 6.77
N HIS A 1127 41.05 33.98 8.08
CA HIS A 1127 41.78 35.03 8.78
C HIS A 1127 42.38 34.51 10.09
N ASN A 1128 43.15 35.36 10.79
CA ASN A 1128 43.73 34.98 12.06
C ASN A 1128 42.76 35.23 13.21
N MET A 1129 42.60 34.25 14.09
CA MET A 1129 41.83 34.35 15.32
C MET A 1129 42.59 33.62 16.43
N GLN A 1130 42.45 34.08 17.67
CA GLN A 1130 43.10 33.49 18.83
C GLN A 1130 42.32 32.28 19.34
N ILE A 1131 43.03 31.30 19.91
CA ILE A 1131 42.42 30.23 20.72
C ILE A 1131 41.69 30.88 21.90
N THR A 1132 40.44 30.49 22.10
CA THR A 1132 39.62 30.93 23.24
C THR A 1132 39.53 29.82 24.28
N SER A 1133 39.61 30.18 25.56
CA SER A 1133 39.47 29.26 26.69
C SER A 1133 38.32 29.73 27.56
N SER A 1134 37.36 28.86 27.83
CA SER A 1134 36.19 29.12 28.67
C SER A 1134 36.12 28.14 29.85
N ASP A 1135 35.30 28.45 30.86
CA ASP A 1135 35.04 27.61 32.04
C ASP A 1135 36.32 27.09 32.72
N ASN A 1136 37.24 28.01 33.04
CA ASN A 1136 38.53 27.70 33.66
C ASN A 1136 39.39 26.68 32.86
N GLY A 1137 39.30 26.69 31.53
CA GLY A 1137 40.11 25.83 30.65
C GLY A 1137 39.52 24.44 30.42
N ARG A 1138 38.25 24.24 30.79
CA ARG A 1138 37.47 23.04 30.47
C ARG A 1138 36.98 23.03 29.03
N ILE A 1139 36.77 24.19 28.41
CA ILE A 1139 36.45 24.30 26.99
C ILE A 1139 37.55 25.11 26.30
N ILE A 1140 38.18 24.51 25.30
CA ILE A 1140 39.17 25.17 24.43
C ILE A 1140 38.61 25.21 23.01
N GLU A 1141 38.51 26.40 22.44
CA GLU A 1141 38.04 26.65 21.07
C GLU A 1141 39.23 27.01 20.19
N ILE A 1142 39.60 26.10 19.29
CA ILE A 1142 40.65 26.29 18.29
C ILE A 1142 39.99 26.78 16.99
N PRO A 1143 40.33 28.00 16.53
CA PRO A 1143 39.58 28.64 15.44
C PRO A 1143 39.93 28.12 14.04
N TYR A 1144 41.12 27.53 13.85
CA TYR A 1144 41.54 26.89 12.61
C TYR A 1144 42.72 25.93 12.85
N LEU A 1145 42.84 24.92 11.99
CA LEU A 1145 44.09 24.16 11.79
C LEU A 1145 44.78 24.51 10.47
N TYR A 1146 44.03 25.05 9.49
CA TYR A 1146 44.51 25.47 8.18
C TYR A 1146 43.97 26.86 7.81
N ARG A 1147 44.83 27.71 7.22
CA ARG A 1147 44.50 29.07 6.83
C ARG A 1147 44.10 29.13 5.36
N LEU A 1148 42.84 29.46 5.07
CA LEU A 1148 42.31 29.52 3.71
C LEU A 1148 42.92 30.68 2.89
N ASP A 1149 43.15 31.84 3.51
CA ASP A 1149 43.73 33.02 2.87
C ASP A 1149 45.20 32.84 2.49
N ARG A 1150 45.95 32.11 3.32
CA ARG A 1150 47.39 31.84 3.12
C ARG A 1150 47.70 30.49 2.48
N LYS A 1151 46.71 29.59 2.45
CA LYS A 1151 46.82 28.21 1.98
C LYS A 1151 47.91 27.40 2.68
N GLU A 1152 48.06 27.59 3.98
CA GLU A 1152 49.09 26.94 4.80
C GLU A 1152 48.52 26.32 6.09
N ILE A 1153 49.22 25.31 6.60
CA ILE A 1153 48.95 24.78 7.95
C ILE A 1153 49.18 25.89 8.97
N GLY A 1154 48.28 26.02 9.94
CA GLY A 1154 48.36 26.99 11.03
C GLY A 1154 49.47 26.65 12.03
N THR A 1155 50.73 26.64 11.60
CA THR A 1155 51.88 26.25 12.43
C THR A 1155 51.98 27.08 13.70
N GLU A 1156 51.61 28.37 13.66
CA GLU A 1156 51.53 29.25 14.82
C GLU A 1156 50.51 28.76 15.87
N ILE A 1157 49.32 28.36 15.43
CA ILE A 1157 48.27 27.79 16.31
C ILE A 1157 48.70 26.44 16.84
N ILE A 1158 49.25 25.55 16.00
CA ILE A 1158 49.71 24.22 16.43
C ILE A 1158 50.84 24.34 17.46
N ALA A 1159 51.79 25.26 17.24
CA ALA A 1159 52.84 25.54 18.22
C ALA A 1159 52.27 26.10 19.53
N LYS A 1160 51.20 26.90 19.48
CA LYS A 1160 50.50 27.39 20.68
C LYS A 1160 49.75 26.25 21.40
N ILE A 1161 49.07 25.37 20.67
CA ILE A 1161 48.38 24.18 21.21
C ILE A 1161 49.37 23.31 22.01
N ASN A 1162 50.54 23.04 21.43
CA ASN A 1162 51.57 22.21 22.04
C ASN A 1162 52.22 22.90 23.26
N ARG A 1163 52.47 24.21 23.17
CA ARG A 1163 53.08 25.00 24.26
C ARG A 1163 52.18 25.10 25.49
N GLU A 1164 50.89 25.32 25.27
CA GLU A 1164 49.89 25.49 26.34
C GLU A 1164 49.31 24.15 26.84
N GLY A 1165 49.72 23.02 26.24
CA GLY A 1165 49.29 21.69 26.64
C GLY A 1165 47.77 21.48 26.53
N TYR A 1166 47.11 22.11 25.54
CA TYR A 1166 45.65 21.99 25.39
C TYR A 1166 45.20 20.55 25.07
N LEU A 1167 46.07 19.77 24.43
CA LEU A 1167 45.87 18.35 24.12
C LEU A 1167 46.52 17.40 25.16
N GLN A 1168 46.89 17.89 26.35
CA GLN A 1168 47.57 17.11 27.41
C GLN A 1168 46.80 17.00 28.74
#